data_AF-A0A1W9MTY5-F1
#
_entry.id   AF-A0A1W9MTY5-F1
#
_cell.length_a   1.000
_cell.length_b   1.000
_cell.length_c   1.000
_cell.angle_alpha   90.00
_cell.angle_beta   90.00
_cell.angle_gamma   90.00
#
_symmetry.space_group_name_H-M   'P 1'
#
loop_
_entity.id
_entity.type
_entity.pdbx_description
1 polymer ?
#
loop_
_entity_poly.entity_id
_entity_poly.type
_entity_poly.pdbx_seq_one_letter_code
_entity_poly.pdbx_strand_id
1 'polypeptide(L)'
;MTAQIFFNKNVKLKFFFILPAMVYAVISCTHVIASAETQSEQRAGKAAKGEGDVVIAVVDTSADRSLFLEGVNLAIEEINQEGGLLGRKIKALFYDDRRNLSAAQKVADKIAGNDDIVAVVGHRDSGIAIPISITYEKEGILFISPGATDPSFTAYGGAYTFRNMPSDQITGDYAAKLAVRRGFKKMAIFYQRESSGERLAEIFHEKATDLKISIVAARSYFGWQTDFRVMLSELTKTCQFDAILIIGLLPGAAELIKQARALGIKVPIMGGYALDSQELFSVAGQAADGVIVPAVFNPKLPIKEIRDFVRRFNSKFGVVPDSWAAQGYDAVQLLAYAVRESGSSVPIIMSSTLRILENWQGVTGTCSFTFDGDVTGKKIFFKEFGNGRFEYLKDESDKEEKISPFYAVEDITLRLPVEGIIPTIDPGHTEEAISIEVTEQLFLGLTDLDPKTYEAVPELAQSWTVSPDGKTYIFRLRQDAVWTDGSPVTAHDVVWAVRRNIRPETKCFYVSMLFTLKNAEAVNRGEIKDVSQIGVRATDDFTVEFTLEHPAAYFPTMAGLWPYRPLPAKAVETYGEQWTEPQNIQSNGSYKVAAWEKDIVMVLRKNPSYYDAGKISIPEVRYYIIPESSVGLAMYENNELDIMGSSYLRLPFTELARIKDDPVLNRQYSSVPHFCTYAYAFNTRRPPVDNPLVRKAISAAIDRQLLIDLITEGNEIPASTFTRPPTFGSVDPKEGIGIRFNPNQAKRWLAEAGYPDGKGFPAIKLMYNASETHAKIAEAVQTCLKFYLNIDVRPEGKEWDDFISSIEQPRTPDMIRYGWCGDYPDANGWLNDLFHPFRSSNHIGWENREFAELMDKARENSDPEARKQYYRRAEQILTEEEAVVVPLYFEIAHCLIKPRVKGWYHMAMGGQHIRDWYFEE
;
A
#
# COMPACT_ATOMS: atom_id res chain seq x y z
N MET A 1 -24.53 41.17 -22.36
CA MET A 1 -23.55 40.53 -21.48
C MET A 1 -23.53 39.06 -21.85
N THR A 2 -23.03 38.60 -23.01
CA THR A 2 -21.65 38.66 -23.58
C THR A 2 -20.59 38.25 -22.56
N ALA A 3 -19.76 37.21 -22.70
CA ALA A 3 -19.53 36.13 -23.70
C ALA A 3 -18.70 35.03 -22.95
N GLN A 4 -19.00 33.73 -23.01
CA GLN A 4 -18.56 32.70 -23.98
C GLN A 4 -17.09 32.77 -24.45
N ILE A 5 -16.23 31.84 -23.97
CA ILE A 5 -14.99 31.31 -24.60
C ILE A 5 -14.74 29.92 -23.97
N PHE A 6 -15.17 28.78 -24.53
CA PHE A 6 -14.52 27.93 -25.56
C PHE A 6 -12.98 27.80 -25.45
N PHE A 7 -12.46 26.65 -25.00
CA PHE A 7 -11.35 25.99 -25.71
C PHE A 7 -11.34 24.47 -25.50
N ASN A 8 -11.30 23.79 -26.63
CA ASN A 8 -11.38 22.35 -26.82
C ASN A 8 -9.96 21.76 -26.94
N LYS A 9 -9.86 20.46 -26.65
CA LYS A 9 -8.83 19.47 -27.01
C LYS A 9 -7.81 19.92 -28.07
N ASN A 10 -6.51 19.92 -27.72
CA ASN A 10 -5.36 19.58 -28.59
C ASN A 10 -4.00 20.02 -28.00
N VAL A 11 -3.41 19.27 -27.05
CA VAL A 11 -1.97 19.49 -26.73
C VAL A 11 -1.12 18.21 -26.70
N LYS A 12 -1.66 17.02 -26.38
CA LYS A 12 -0.83 15.80 -26.37
C LYS A 12 -0.73 15.02 -27.69
N LEU A 13 -1.41 15.44 -28.76
CA LEU A 13 -1.12 14.96 -30.13
C LEU A 13 -0.07 15.81 -30.88
N LYS A 14 0.69 16.65 -30.16
CA LYS A 14 1.77 17.47 -30.74
C LYS A 14 3.16 17.22 -30.16
N PHE A 15 3.36 16.33 -29.19
CA PHE A 15 4.70 16.13 -28.62
C PHE A 15 5.58 15.11 -29.35
N PHE A 16 5.03 14.30 -30.26
CA PHE A 16 5.83 13.50 -31.20
C PHE A 16 6.28 14.26 -32.46
N PHE A 17 5.95 15.56 -32.58
CA PHE A 17 6.42 16.44 -33.65
C PHE A 17 7.01 17.78 -33.18
N ILE A 18 7.20 17.99 -31.86
CA ILE A 18 7.81 19.22 -31.31
C ILE A 18 9.28 19.04 -30.89
N LEU A 19 9.84 17.83 -31.00
CA LEU A 19 11.27 17.61 -30.74
C LEU A 19 12.24 18.24 -31.78
N PRO A 20 11.83 18.63 -33.00
CA PRO A 20 12.64 19.49 -33.86
C PRO A 20 12.28 20.99 -33.79
N ALA A 21 11.16 21.36 -33.16
CA ALA A 21 10.61 22.73 -33.23
C ALA A 21 11.11 23.66 -32.11
N MET A 22 11.52 23.14 -30.95
CA MET A 22 12.22 23.96 -29.93
C MET A 22 13.67 24.26 -30.32
N VAL A 23 14.29 23.44 -31.18
CA VAL A 23 15.65 23.69 -31.69
C VAL A 23 15.65 24.83 -32.73
N TYR A 24 14.52 25.10 -33.39
CA TYR A 24 14.40 26.22 -34.35
C TYR A 24 13.87 27.53 -33.73
N ALA A 25 13.13 27.48 -32.62
CA ALA A 25 12.60 28.69 -31.97
C ALA A 25 13.66 29.51 -31.21
N VAL A 26 14.87 28.98 -31.02
CA VAL A 26 16.01 29.72 -30.44
C VAL A 26 16.85 30.41 -31.54
N ILE A 27 16.57 30.17 -32.83
CA ILE A 27 17.40 30.70 -33.95
C ILE A 27 16.70 31.83 -34.74
N SER A 28 15.40 32.08 -34.54
CA SER A 28 14.67 33.12 -35.27
C SER A 28 14.19 34.27 -34.38
N CYS A 29 15.13 35.00 -33.77
CA CYS A 29 14.90 36.36 -33.29
C CYS A 29 16.22 37.17 -33.26
N THR A 30 16.95 37.15 -34.37
CA THR A 30 17.94 38.20 -34.63
C THR A 30 17.21 39.40 -35.24
N HIS A 31 16.84 40.34 -34.38
CA HIS A 31 17.04 41.77 -34.54
C HIS A 31 16.12 42.51 -33.56
N VAL A 32 16.63 42.76 -32.35
CA VAL A 32 16.61 44.06 -31.65
C VAL A 32 17.34 43.85 -30.31
N ILE A 33 18.45 44.59 -30.15
CA ILE A 33 19.40 44.63 -29.01
C ILE A 33 20.29 43.38 -28.89
N ALA A 34 21.54 43.50 -29.36
CA ALA A 34 22.61 42.58 -29.01
C ALA A 34 22.93 42.72 -27.50
N SER A 35 22.21 42.00 -26.65
CA SER A 35 22.70 41.64 -25.33
C SER A 35 23.71 40.51 -25.53
N ALA A 36 24.93 40.66 -24.99
CA ALA A 36 25.91 39.58 -24.99
C ALA A 36 25.26 38.30 -24.44
N GLU A 37 25.42 37.16 -25.13
CA GLU A 37 25.01 35.85 -24.63
C GLU A 37 25.56 35.67 -23.21
N THR A 38 24.71 35.24 -22.29
CA THR A 38 25.14 34.92 -20.93
C THR A 38 26.10 33.73 -20.95
N GLN A 39 27.04 33.68 -20.00
CA GLN A 39 28.00 32.57 -19.93
C GLN A 39 27.32 31.20 -19.77
N SER A 40 26.15 31.16 -19.12
CA SER A 40 25.27 29.98 -19.08
C SER A 40 24.79 29.53 -20.47
N GLU A 41 24.32 30.46 -21.31
CA GLU A 41 23.89 30.15 -22.69
C GLU A 41 25.05 29.67 -23.56
N GLN A 42 26.25 30.27 -23.40
CA GLN A 42 27.45 29.85 -24.11
C GLN A 42 27.86 28.42 -23.73
N ARG A 43 27.85 28.09 -22.44
CA ARG A 43 28.11 26.74 -21.92
C ARG A 43 27.11 25.73 -22.47
N ALA A 44 25.82 26.04 -22.41
CA ALA A 44 24.77 25.19 -22.97
C ALA A 44 24.93 24.99 -24.49
N GLY A 45 25.24 26.06 -25.22
CA GLY A 45 25.48 26.03 -26.67
C GLY A 45 26.70 25.17 -27.05
N LYS A 46 27.81 25.27 -26.31
CA LYS A 46 28.98 24.40 -26.51
C LYS A 46 28.65 22.94 -26.20
N ALA A 47 28.00 22.68 -25.08
CA ALA A 47 27.60 21.33 -24.69
C ALA A 47 26.67 20.68 -25.74
N ALA A 48 25.75 21.45 -26.33
CA ALA A 48 24.82 20.99 -27.35
C ALA A 48 25.50 20.65 -28.70
N LYS A 49 26.61 21.32 -29.05
CA LYS A 49 27.39 20.99 -30.26
C LYS A 49 28.06 19.62 -30.17
N GLY A 50 28.33 19.13 -28.95
CA GLY A 50 28.89 17.80 -28.72
C GLY A 50 30.35 17.63 -29.17
N GLU A 51 31.11 18.73 -29.29
CA GLU A 51 32.52 18.69 -29.70
C GLU A 51 33.46 18.43 -28.50
N GLY A 52 34.50 17.61 -28.69
CA GLY A 52 35.53 17.34 -27.69
C GLY A 52 35.11 16.39 -26.56
N ASP A 53 35.81 16.44 -25.42
CA ASP A 53 35.51 15.64 -24.22
C ASP A 53 34.32 16.24 -23.44
N VAL A 54 33.62 15.43 -22.62
CA VAL A 54 32.68 15.94 -21.61
C VAL A 54 33.51 16.39 -20.40
N VAL A 55 33.62 17.70 -20.17
CA VAL A 55 34.49 18.25 -19.13
C VAL A 55 33.70 18.45 -17.83
N ILE A 56 34.21 17.91 -16.72
CA ILE A 56 33.66 18.14 -15.38
C ILE A 56 34.73 18.73 -14.46
N ALA A 57 34.31 19.49 -13.46
CA ALA A 57 35.18 19.91 -12.37
C ALA A 57 34.99 18.99 -11.16
N VAL A 58 36.11 18.59 -10.56
CA VAL A 58 36.12 17.83 -9.31
C VAL A 58 36.79 18.71 -8.27
N VAL A 59 36.08 19.01 -7.18
CA VAL A 59 36.61 19.87 -6.12
C VAL A 59 36.63 19.11 -4.81
N ASP A 60 37.83 18.92 -4.27
CA ASP A 60 38.06 18.35 -2.94
C ASP A 60 38.82 19.35 -2.06
N THR A 61 39.15 18.95 -0.84
CA THR A 61 39.93 19.74 0.11
C THR A 61 41.20 19.01 0.52
N SER A 62 42.34 19.71 0.44
CA SER A 62 43.60 19.20 1.00
C SER A 62 43.65 19.24 2.53
N ALA A 63 42.65 19.84 3.19
CA ALA A 63 42.62 20.00 4.64
C ALA A 63 42.32 18.69 5.38
N ASP A 64 41.58 17.77 4.74
CA ASP A 64 41.15 16.50 5.32
C ASP A 64 41.54 15.33 4.40
N ARG A 65 42.18 14.29 4.94
CA ARG A 65 42.50 13.08 4.15
C ARG A 65 41.27 12.18 4.00
N SER A 66 40.93 11.81 2.77
CA SER A 66 39.86 10.85 2.45
C SER A 66 40.15 10.11 1.14
N LEU A 67 39.37 9.06 0.82
CA LEU A 67 39.47 8.32 -0.45
C LEU A 67 38.53 8.85 -1.56
N PHE A 68 38.04 10.09 -1.42
CA PHE A 68 37.07 10.70 -2.33
C PHE A 68 37.57 10.74 -3.79
N LEU A 69 38.79 11.24 -4.02
CA LEU A 69 39.36 11.38 -5.35
C LEU A 69 39.61 10.03 -6.02
N GLU A 70 39.99 9.01 -5.26
CA GLU A 70 40.15 7.64 -5.75
C GLU A 70 38.81 7.08 -6.27
N GLY A 71 37.71 7.35 -5.57
CA GLY A 71 36.36 6.97 -5.99
C GLY A 71 35.93 7.64 -7.28
N VAL A 72 36.11 8.97 -7.37
CA VAL A 72 35.85 9.76 -8.58
C VAL A 72 36.68 9.26 -9.76
N ASN A 73 37.98 9.04 -9.57
CA ASN A 73 38.88 8.56 -10.61
C ASN A 73 38.50 7.17 -11.11
N LEU A 74 38.09 6.26 -10.22
CA LEU A 74 37.62 4.93 -10.62
C LEU A 74 36.38 5.03 -11.51
N ALA A 75 35.38 5.83 -11.13
CA ALA A 75 34.17 6.01 -11.94
C ALA A 75 34.49 6.58 -13.34
N ILE A 76 35.32 7.64 -13.41
CA ILE A 76 35.72 8.25 -14.69
C ILE A 76 36.44 7.25 -15.59
N GLU A 77 37.37 6.46 -15.04
CA GLU A 77 38.09 5.47 -15.81
C GLU A 77 37.19 4.34 -16.31
N GLU A 78 36.27 3.84 -15.49
CA GLU A 78 35.31 2.81 -15.89
C GLU A 78 34.42 3.32 -17.03
N ILE A 79 33.84 4.52 -16.88
CA ILE A 79 33.00 5.13 -17.93
C ILE A 79 33.79 5.34 -19.22
N ASN A 80 35.04 5.81 -19.13
CA ASN A 80 35.88 6.02 -20.32
C ASN A 80 36.31 4.70 -21.00
N GLN A 81 36.48 3.62 -20.24
CA GLN A 81 36.75 2.28 -20.78
C GLN A 81 35.52 1.69 -21.47
N GLU A 82 34.32 2.05 -21.01
CA GLU A 82 33.02 1.68 -21.62
C GLU A 82 32.67 2.51 -22.87
N GLY A 83 33.58 3.35 -23.38
CA GLY A 83 33.35 4.18 -24.57
C GLY A 83 32.92 5.62 -24.28
N GLY A 84 32.88 6.01 -23.00
CA GLY A 84 32.58 7.38 -22.57
C GLY A 84 31.09 7.72 -22.56
N LEU A 85 30.78 9.01 -22.61
CA LEU A 85 29.42 9.56 -22.66
C LEU A 85 29.16 10.16 -24.04
N LEU A 86 28.11 9.71 -24.73
CA LEU A 86 27.81 10.11 -26.12
C LEU A 86 29.01 9.87 -27.07
N GLY A 87 29.79 8.80 -26.83
CA GLY A 87 31.01 8.48 -27.57
C GLY A 87 32.22 9.39 -27.27
N ARG A 88 32.12 10.26 -26.24
CA ARG A 88 33.15 11.22 -25.84
C ARG A 88 33.71 10.86 -24.48
N LYS A 89 35.01 11.06 -24.25
CA LYS A 89 35.61 10.80 -22.93
C LYS A 89 35.16 11.84 -21.90
N ILE A 90 35.05 11.44 -20.64
CA ILE A 90 34.99 12.35 -19.51
C ILE A 90 36.39 12.84 -19.20
N LYS A 91 36.56 14.17 -19.14
CA LYS A 91 37.78 14.84 -18.70
C LYS A 91 37.52 15.62 -17.41
N ALA A 92 38.09 15.16 -16.30
CA ALA A 92 38.00 15.87 -15.03
C ALA A 92 39.12 16.90 -14.86
N LEU A 93 38.74 18.10 -14.39
CA LEU A 93 39.66 19.13 -13.91
C LEU A 93 39.60 19.18 -12.38
N PHE A 94 40.73 18.95 -11.73
CA PHE A 94 40.80 18.86 -10.26
C PHE A 94 41.16 20.20 -9.63
N TYR A 95 40.43 20.56 -8.57
CA TYR A 95 40.64 21.77 -7.80
C TYR A 95 40.64 21.47 -6.30
N ASP A 96 41.28 22.34 -5.54
CA ASP A 96 41.42 22.26 -4.10
C ASP A 96 40.88 23.54 -3.45
N ASP A 97 39.81 23.40 -2.67
CA ASP A 97 39.17 24.50 -1.96
C ASP A 97 39.81 24.79 -0.58
N ARG A 98 40.73 23.92 -0.12
CA ARG A 98 41.46 24.02 1.16
C ARG A 98 40.56 24.20 2.38
N ARG A 99 39.28 23.82 2.29
CA ARG A 99 38.26 24.11 3.29
C ARG A 99 38.19 25.59 3.66
N ASN A 100 38.38 26.48 2.69
CA ASN A 100 38.38 27.91 2.90
C ASN A 100 37.46 28.59 1.88
N LEU A 101 36.45 29.31 2.36
CA LEU A 101 35.45 29.95 1.49
C LEU A 101 36.07 30.92 0.46
N SER A 102 37.11 31.68 0.82
CA SER A 102 37.77 32.59 -0.13
C SER A 102 38.55 31.84 -1.20
N ALA A 103 39.20 30.73 -0.86
CA ALA A 103 39.85 29.87 -1.83
C ALA A 103 38.82 29.16 -2.72
N ALA A 104 37.72 28.67 -2.13
CA ALA A 104 36.61 28.05 -2.84
C ALA A 104 35.96 29.01 -3.84
N GLN A 105 35.75 30.27 -3.47
CA GLN A 105 35.20 31.28 -4.38
C GLN A 105 36.11 31.49 -5.59
N LYS A 106 37.44 31.58 -5.39
CA LYS A 106 38.39 31.67 -6.52
C LYS A 106 38.36 30.44 -7.43
N VAL A 107 38.14 29.26 -6.85
CA VAL A 107 37.96 28.02 -7.60
C VAL A 107 36.66 28.06 -8.40
N ALA A 108 35.55 28.46 -7.77
CA ALA A 108 34.25 28.59 -8.41
C ALA A 108 34.27 29.63 -9.54
N ASP A 109 34.89 30.80 -9.34
CA ASP A 109 35.04 31.82 -10.37
C ASP A 109 35.85 31.30 -11.58
N LYS A 110 36.88 30.48 -11.32
CA LYS A 110 37.68 29.85 -12.38
C LYS A 110 36.89 28.76 -13.13
N ILE A 111 36.02 28.03 -12.44
CA ILE A 111 35.14 27.01 -13.03
C ILE A 111 34.03 27.70 -13.85
N ALA A 112 33.39 28.70 -13.27
CA ALA A 112 32.41 29.58 -13.92
C ALA A 112 32.97 30.16 -15.22
N GLY A 113 34.19 30.70 -15.18
CA GLY A 113 34.88 31.28 -16.33
C GLY A 113 35.26 30.29 -17.44
N ASN A 114 35.07 28.99 -17.26
CA ASN A 114 35.37 27.96 -18.26
C ASN A 114 34.08 27.31 -18.75
N ASP A 115 33.60 27.74 -19.93
CA ASP A 115 32.33 27.25 -20.51
C ASP A 115 32.37 25.79 -20.99
N ASP A 116 33.52 25.13 -20.94
CA ASP A 116 33.60 23.71 -21.32
C ASP A 116 33.13 22.81 -20.17
N ILE A 117 33.15 23.29 -18.92
CA ILE A 117 32.80 22.52 -17.72
C ILE A 117 31.27 22.40 -17.61
N VAL A 118 30.69 21.22 -17.76
CA VAL A 118 29.22 21.06 -17.70
C VAL A 118 28.70 20.73 -16.31
N ALA A 119 29.55 20.17 -15.45
CA ALA A 119 29.17 19.78 -14.10
C ALA A 119 30.32 19.91 -13.10
N VAL A 120 29.97 20.06 -11.83
CA VAL A 120 30.86 20.06 -10.67
C VAL A 120 30.46 18.92 -9.74
N VAL A 121 31.43 18.08 -9.37
CA VAL A 121 31.32 17.16 -8.23
C VAL A 121 32.23 17.68 -7.14
N GLY A 122 31.68 18.15 -6.02
CA GLY A 122 32.53 18.70 -4.98
C GLY A 122 31.88 19.70 -4.04
N HIS A 123 32.77 20.50 -3.45
CA HIS A 123 32.61 21.15 -2.15
C HIS A 123 31.87 20.26 -1.15
N ARG A 124 32.66 19.51 -0.38
CA ARG A 124 32.13 18.58 0.64
C ARG A 124 31.62 19.30 1.89
N ASP A 125 32.09 20.51 2.16
CA ASP A 125 31.72 21.27 3.35
C ASP A 125 30.50 22.16 3.09
N SER A 126 29.42 22.02 3.88
CA SER A 126 28.19 22.79 3.69
C SER A 126 28.43 24.30 3.72
N GLY A 127 29.32 24.80 4.60
CA GLY A 127 29.64 26.23 4.73
C GLY A 127 30.32 26.82 3.49
N ILE A 128 30.84 25.95 2.63
CA ILE A 128 31.41 26.31 1.32
C ILE A 128 30.41 26.02 0.20
N ALA A 129 29.80 24.83 0.20
CA ALA A 129 28.91 24.38 -0.87
C ALA A 129 27.70 25.31 -1.05
N ILE A 130 27.09 25.77 0.05
CA ILE A 130 25.91 26.66 0.01
C ILE A 130 26.22 27.97 -0.73
N PRO A 131 27.18 28.82 -0.28
CA PRO A 131 27.45 30.09 -0.97
C PRO A 131 27.98 29.88 -2.40
N ILE A 132 28.75 28.80 -2.65
CA ILE A 132 29.27 28.51 -3.99
C ILE A 132 28.18 28.02 -4.95
N SER A 133 27.16 27.32 -4.46
CA SER A 133 26.05 26.85 -5.29
C SER A 133 25.37 27.99 -6.05
N ILE A 134 25.27 29.18 -5.45
CA ILE A 134 24.71 30.39 -6.09
C ILE A 134 25.53 30.78 -7.33
N THR A 135 26.85 30.62 -7.28
CA THR A 135 27.73 30.90 -8.42
C THR A 135 27.47 29.89 -9.55
N TYR A 136 27.42 28.59 -9.24
CA TYR A 136 27.15 27.56 -10.25
C TYR A 136 25.74 27.64 -10.83
N GLU A 137 24.76 27.96 -9.99
CA GLU A 137 23.37 28.18 -10.38
C GLU A 137 23.23 29.31 -11.39
N LYS A 138 23.87 30.45 -11.12
CA LYS A 138 23.89 31.61 -12.02
C LYS A 138 24.56 31.31 -13.37
N GLU A 139 25.61 30.49 -13.34
CA GLU A 139 26.43 30.19 -14.52
C GLU A 139 26.00 28.91 -15.26
N GLY A 140 24.87 28.32 -14.84
CA GLY A 140 24.26 27.14 -15.44
C GLY A 140 25.12 25.88 -15.38
N ILE A 141 25.80 25.65 -14.27
CA ILE A 141 26.66 24.48 -14.04
C ILE A 141 25.93 23.52 -13.11
N LEU A 142 25.73 22.28 -13.56
CA LEU A 142 25.14 21.24 -12.72
C LEU A 142 26.08 20.89 -11.57
N PHE A 143 25.61 20.98 -10.34
CA PHE A 143 26.41 20.83 -9.14
C PHE A 143 25.89 19.70 -8.25
N ILE A 144 26.69 18.64 -8.06
CA ILE A 144 26.42 17.58 -7.09
C ILE A 144 27.40 17.69 -5.91
N SER A 145 26.91 18.00 -4.71
CA SER A 145 27.72 17.93 -3.49
C SER A 145 27.64 16.54 -2.84
N PRO A 146 28.79 15.88 -2.60
CA PRO A 146 28.86 14.59 -1.93
C PRO A 146 29.04 14.68 -0.41
N GLY A 147 29.00 15.88 0.17
CA GLY A 147 29.21 16.09 1.61
C GLY A 147 28.35 17.16 2.26
N ALA A 148 27.67 18.03 1.50
CA ALA A 148 26.84 19.08 2.07
C ALA A 148 25.56 18.50 2.71
N THR A 149 25.56 18.41 4.04
CA THR A 149 24.44 17.86 4.82
C THR A 149 23.46 18.92 5.31
N ASP A 150 23.84 20.20 5.32
CA ASP A 150 22.98 21.26 5.86
C ASP A 150 21.70 21.39 5.01
N PRO A 151 20.48 21.30 5.59
CA PRO A 151 19.24 21.31 4.83
C PRO A 151 19.09 22.51 3.88
N SER A 152 19.68 23.66 4.22
CA SER A 152 19.60 24.89 3.41
C SER A 152 20.29 24.78 2.04
N PHE A 153 21.14 23.78 1.84
CA PHE A 153 21.87 23.57 0.59
C PHE A 153 20.97 23.41 -0.64
N THR A 154 19.84 22.71 -0.51
CA THR A 154 18.88 22.52 -1.62
C THR A 154 17.60 23.32 -1.41
N ALA A 155 17.33 23.78 -0.18
CA ALA A 155 16.07 24.43 0.18
C ALA A 155 15.72 25.70 -0.63
N TYR A 156 16.70 26.34 -1.28
CA TYR A 156 16.44 27.49 -2.15
C TYR A 156 15.88 27.10 -3.53
N GLY A 157 15.81 25.81 -3.85
CA GLY A 157 15.19 25.29 -5.07
C GLY A 157 15.99 25.58 -6.36
N GLY A 158 17.32 25.61 -6.27
CA GLY A 158 18.19 25.84 -7.41
C GLY A 158 17.97 24.83 -8.53
N ALA A 159 17.90 25.29 -9.77
CA ALA A 159 17.72 24.48 -10.95
C ALA A 159 18.93 23.60 -11.28
N TYR A 160 20.12 23.83 -10.75
CA TYR A 160 21.32 23.04 -11.07
C TYR A 160 21.95 22.32 -9.88
N THR A 161 21.40 22.50 -8.67
CA THR A 161 22.05 22.05 -7.43
C THR A 161 21.42 20.78 -6.88
N PHE A 162 22.27 19.81 -6.50
CA PHE A 162 21.89 18.52 -5.95
C PHE A 162 22.88 18.08 -4.86
N ARG A 163 22.43 17.26 -3.91
CA ARG A 163 23.34 16.51 -3.00
C ARG A 163 23.07 15.02 -3.10
N ASN A 164 24.10 14.18 -3.19
CA ASN A 164 23.93 12.73 -3.04
C ASN A 164 24.26 12.23 -1.61
N MET A 165 24.31 13.15 -0.64
CA MET A 165 24.52 12.90 0.79
C MET A 165 23.24 13.17 1.57
N PRO A 166 22.78 12.27 2.47
CA PRO A 166 21.61 12.52 3.31
C PRO A 166 21.77 13.81 4.11
N SER A 167 20.70 14.60 4.21
CA SER A 167 20.71 15.86 4.97
C SER A 167 20.85 15.62 6.48
N ASP A 168 21.19 16.67 7.21
CA ASP A 168 21.22 16.66 8.68
C ASP A 168 19.82 16.41 9.26
N GLN A 169 18.75 16.70 8.50
CA GLN A 169 17.39 16.36 8.88
C GLN A 169 17.20 14.84 8.99
N ILE A 170 17.67 14.10 7.98
CA ILE A 170 17.63 12.64 7.94
C ILE A 170 18.61 12.07 8.98
N THR A 171 19.84 12.59 9.00
CA THR A 171 20.91 12.08 9.88
C THR A 171 20.58 12.30 11.36
N GLY A 172 20.05 13.46 11.73
CA GLY A 172 19.65 13.77 13.10
C GLY A 172 18.53 12.86 13.61
N ASP A 173 17.53 12.56 12.76
CA ASP A 173 16.46 11.61 13.07
C ASP A 173 17.00 10.19 13.30
N TYR A 174 17.83 9.67 12.38
CA TYR A 174 18.45 8.35 12.53
C TYR A 174 19.33 8.25 13.77
N ALA A 175 20.10 9.30 14.08
CA ALA A 175 20.94 9.36 15.27
C ALA A 175 20.09 9.36 16.55
N ALA A 176 19.01 10.14 16.61
CA ALA A 176 18.12 10.18 17.77
C ALA A 176 17.42 8.82 17.99
N LYS A 177 16.95 8.17 16.91
CA LYS A 177 16.39 6.80 16.97
C LYS A 177 17.41 5.78 17.46
N LEU A 178 18.66 5.87 17.01
CA LEU A 178 19.73 5.01 17.53
C LEU A 178 19.95 5.24 19.03
N ALA A 179 19.94 6.49 19.49
CA ALA A 179 20.08 6.80 20.91
C ALA A 179 18.97 6.15 21.75
N VAL A 180 17.72 6.17 21.27
CA VAL A 180 16.60 5.45 21.91
C VAL A 180 16.87 3.94 21.97
N ARG A 181 17.28 3.33 20.85
CA ARG A 181 17.57 1.89 20.78
C ARG A 181 18.69 1.46 21.70
N ARG A 182 19.72 2.31 21.86
CA ARG A 182 20.81 2.11 22.82
C ARG A 182 20.41 2.41 24.27
N GLY A 183 19.16 2.80 24.51
CA GLY A 183 18.61 3.01 25.84
C GLY A 183 19.02 4.33 26.50
N PHE A 184 19.57 5.29 25.74
CA PHE A 184 19.96 6.59 26.27
C PHE A 184 18.73 7.41 26.64
N LYS A 185 18.79 8.06 27.81
CA LYS A 185 17.69 8.86 28.35
C LYS A 185 18.12 10.29 28.67
N LYS A 186 19.41 10.53 28.94
CA LYS A 186 19.95 11.84 29.30
C LYS A 186 21.24 12.11 28.56
N MET A 187 21.22 12.96 27.55
CA MET A 187 22.40 13.21 26.72
C MET A 187 22.93 14.63 26.87
N ALA A 188 24.25 14.78 26.72
CA ALA A 188 24.90 16.08 26.54
C ALA A 188 25.36 16.23 25.09
N ILE A 189 25.34 17.46 24.57
CA ILE A 189 25.75 17.77 23.20
C ILE A 189 26.95 18.71 23.23
N PHE A 190 28.00 18.39 22.48
CA PHE A 190 29.08 19.29 22.15
C PHE A 190 29.07 19.57 20.66
N TYR A 191 29.19 20.84 20.26
CA TYR A 191 29.25 21.21 18.86
C TYR A 191 30.29 22.30 18.58
N GLN A 192 30.92 22.23 17.41
CA GLN A 192 31.89 23.23 16.98
C GLN A 192 31.21 24.45 16.33
N ARG A 193 31.52 25.65 16.83
CA ARG A 193 31.10 26.94 16.27
C ARG A 193 31.73 27.13 14.89
N GLU A 194 31.00 27.78 13.98
CA GLU A 194 31.44 28.13 12.62
C GLU A 194 31.46 26.96 11.61
N SER A 195 30.85 25.82 11.95
CA SER A 195 30.68 24.67 11.05
C SER A 195 29.21 24.31 10.89
N SER A 196 28.85 23.46 9.92
CA SER A 196 27.52 22.83 9.83
C SER A 196 27.13 22.03 11.09
N GLY A 197 28.06 21.83 12.02
CA GLY A 197 27.84 21.06 13.23
C GLY A 197 26.81 21.65 14.19
N GLU A 198 26.57 22.96 14.16
CA GLU A 198 25.49 23.60 14.93
C GLU A 198 24.12 23.10 14.46
N ARG A 199 23.90 23.05 13.14
CA ARG A 199 22.60 22.67 12.58
C ARG A 199 22.24 21.22 12.89
N LEU A 200 23.18 20.29 12.74
CA LEU A 200 22.96 18.89 13.12
C LEU A 200 22.71 18.74 14.63
N ALA A 201 23.41 19.50 15.47
CA ALA A 201 23.20 19.50 16.91
C ALA A 201 21.79 19.98 17.30
N GLU A 202 21.30 21.04 16.67
CA GLU A 202 19.93 21.55 16.85
C GLU A 202 18.87 20.54 16.42
N ILE A 203 19.02 19.97 15.22
CA ILE A 203 18.07 18.96 14.70
C ILE A 203 18.08 17.72 15.60
N PHE A 204 19.25 17.23 16.00
CA PHE A 204 19.32 16.11 16.93
C PHE A 204 18.66 16.46 18.27
N HIS A 205 18.87 17.65 18.82
CA HIS A 205 18.23 18.07 20.06
C HIS A 205 16.71 18.04 19.94
N GLU A 206 16.16 18.59 18.85
CA GLU A 206 14.72 18.53 18.56
C GLU A 206 14.22 17.08 18.52
N LYS A 207 14.83 16.24 17.67
CA LYS A 207 14.40 14.84 17.47
C LYS A 207 14.59 13.97 18.71
N ALA A 208 15.66 14.17 19.46
CA ALA A 208 15.90 13.49 20.73
C ALA A 208 14.82 13.88 21.76
N THR A 209 14.44 15.15 21.81
CA THR A 209 13.37 15.64 22.70
C THR A 209 12.01 15.04 22.34
N ASP A 210 11.67 15.01 21.05
CA ASP A 210 10.45 14.36 20.54
C ASP A 210 10.38 12.87 20.93
N LEU A 211 11.54 12.21 20.95
CA LEU A 211 11.70 10.81 21.35
C LEU A 211 11.93 10.60 22.86
N LYS A 212 11.65 11.62 23.68
CA LYS A 212 11.72 11.57 25.16
C LYS A 212 13.13 11.33 25.71
N ILE A 213 14.17 11.69 24.97
CA ILE A 213 15.54 11.80 25.48
C ILE A 213 15.72 13.23 26.01
N SER A 214 16.16 13.36 27.25
CA SER A 214 16.43 14.67 27.87
C SER A 214 17.83 15.15 27.49
N ILE A 215 17.92 16.27 26.77
CA ILE A 215 19.21 16.93 26.55
C ILE A 215 19.54 17.80 27.76
N VAL A 216 20.46 17.32 28.61
CA VAL A 216 20.76 17.97 29.90
C VAL A 216 21.73 19.13 29.78
N ALA A 217 22.48 19.19 28.68
CA ALA A 217 23.36 20.31 28.35
C ALA A 217 23.71 20.31 26.86
N ALA A 218 23.79 21.49 26.28
CA ALA A 218 24.47 21.72 25.01
C ALA A 218 25.63 22.71 25.25
N ARG A 219 26.82 22.41 24.70
CA ARG A 219 28.01 23.24 24.82
C ARG A 219 28.69 23.40 23.47
N SER A 220 29.01 24.63 23.15
CA SER A 220 29.72 24.98 21.92
C SER A 220 31.20 25.20 22.19
N TYR A 221 32.07 24.86 21.24
CA TYR A 221 33.50 25.19 21.29
C TYR A 221 33.99 25.76 19.95
N PHE A 222 35.11 26.47 19.94
CA PHE A 222 35.70 26.97 18.70
C PHE A 222 36.65 25.96 18.07
N GLY A 223 36.76 25.93 16.74
CA GLY A 223 37.63 24.97 16.03
C GLY A 223 39.12 25.06 16.39
N TRP A 224 39.59 26.22 16.87
CA TRP A 224 40.97 26.43 17.33
C TRP A 224 41.19 26.08 18.81
N GLN A 225 40.14 25.73 19.54
CA GLN A 225 40.24 25.36 20.95
C GLN A 225 40.87 23.99 21.12
N THR A 226 41.86 23.87 22.00
CA THR A 226 42.59 22.61 22.26
C THR A 226 42.51 22.15 23.71
N ASP A 227 41.97 22.96 24.62
CA ASP A 227 41.75 22.61 26.02
C ASP A 227 40.26 22.70 26.37
N PHE A 228 39.69 21.57 26.76
CA PHE A 228 38.27 21.39 27.06
C PHE A 228 38.04 21.03 28.52
N ARG A 229 39.09 20.94 29.35
CA ARG A 229 39.01 20.41 30.72
C ARG A 229 38.07 21.20 31.62
N VAL A 230 38.05 22.53 31.50
CA VAL A 230 37.15 23.39 32.27
C VAL A 230 35.69 23.08 31.92
N MET A 231 35.37 23.09 30.63
CA MET A 231 34.01 22.81 30.11
C MET A 231 33.53 21.40 30.51
N LEU A 232 34.39 20.39 30.39
CA LEU A 232 34.09 19.02 30.77
C LEU A 232 33.93 18.87 32.30
N SER A 233 34.79 19.52 33.09
CA SER A 233 34.69 19.50 34.56
C SER A 233 33.39 20.15 35.05
N GLU A 234 33.00 21.29 34.46
CA GLU A 234 31.73 21.94 34.78
C GLU A 234 30.53 21.05 34.42
N LEU A 235 30.54 20.42 33.24
CA LEU A 235 29.48 19.51 32.81
C LEU A 235 29.30 18.36 33.80
N THR A 236 30.38 17.67 34.17
CA THR A 236 30.32 16.52 35.10
C THR A 236 29.90 16.88 36.52
N LYS A 237 30.11 18.15 36.94
CA LYS A 237 29.66 18.64 38.25
C LYS A 237 28.19 19.05 38.28
N THR A 238 27.63 19.46 37.14
CA THR A 238 26.31 20.10 37.08
C THR A 238 25.23 19.19 36.49
N CYS A 239 25.62 18.21 35.68
CA CYS A 239 24.68 17.38 34.91
C CYS A 239 25.00 15.89 35.08
N GLN A 240 23.95 15.07 35.14
CA GLN A 240 24.06 13.63 34.95
C GLN A 240 23.57 13.27 33.55
N PHE A 241 24.38 12.51 32.82
CA PHE A 241 24.09 12.07 31.46
C PHE A 241 24.60 10.62 31.26
N ASP A 242 23.95 9.89 30.36
CA ASP A 242 24.24 8.51 30.02
C ASP A 242 24.87 8.33 28.63
N ALA A 243 24.92 9.40 27.81
CA ALA A 243 25.71 9.47 26.58
C ALA A 243 26.05 10.93 26.19
N ILE A 244 27.01 11.10 25.28
CA ILE A 244 27.38 12.40 24.70
C ILE A 244 27.25 12.34 23.18
N LEU A 245 26.72 13.40 22.56
CA LEU A 245 26.87 13.67 21.13
C LEU A 245 27.96 14.72 20.91
N ILE A 246 28.90 14.46 19.99
CA ILE A 246 29.96 15.40 19.59
C ILE A 246 29.88 15.65 18.09
N ILE A 247 29.50 16.87 17.70
CA ILE A 247 29.47 17.30 16.30
C ILE A 247 30.56 18.34 16.05
N GLY A 248 31.67 17.94 15.45
CA GLY A 248 32.73 18.86 15.08
C GLY A 248 33.81 18.19 14.24
N LEU A 249 34.84 18.96 13.91
CA LEU A 249 35.87 18.55 12.97
C LEU A 249 37.11 18.01 13.69
N LEU A 250 37.90 17.21 12.97
CA LEU A 250 39.22 16.77 13.42
C LEU A 250 40.27 17.87 13.17
N PRO A 251 41.31 17.99 14.02
CA PRO A 251 41.60 17.15 15.19
C PRO A 251 40.85 17.55 16.48
N GLY A 252 40.16 18.70 16.50
CA GLY A 252 39.57 19.28 17.72
C GLY A 252 38.58 18.36 18.45
N ALA A 253 37.66 17.71 17.72
CA ALA A 253 36.71 16.75 18.28
C ALA A 253 37.39 15.52 18.91
N ALA A 254 38.50 15.04 18.32
CA ALA A 254 39.26 13.93 18.88
C ALA A 254 40.00 14.32 20.16
N GLU A 255 40.52 15.54 20.24
CA GLU A 255 41.14 16.06 21.46
C GLU A 255 40.10 16.24 22.59
N LEU A 256 38.88 16.66 22.26
CA LEU A 256 37.75 16.70 23.20
C LEU A 256 37.42 15.29 23.74
N ILE A 257 37.33 14.28 22.86
CA ILE A 257 37.09 12.88 23.26
C ILE A 257 38.20 12.38 24.20
N LYS A 258 39.46 12.63 23.83
CA LYS A 258 40.64 12.24 24.63
C LYS A 258 40.61 12.85 26.03
N GLN A 259 40.33 14.15 26.13
CA GLN A 259 40.26 14.84 27.41
C GLN A 259 39.05 14.41 28.24
N ALA A 260 37.90 14.12 27.60
CA ALA A 260 36.73 13.57 28.29
C ALA A 260 37.04 12.22 28.95
N ARG A 261 37.70 11.30 28.22
CA ARG A 261 38.13 10.01 28.77
C ARG A 261 39.17 10.16 29.88
N ALA A 262 40.12 11.08 29.73
CA ALA A 262 41.13 11.37 30.76
C ALA A 262 40.52 11.91 32.08
N LEU A 263 39.38 12.61 31.99
CA LEU A 263 38.60 13.08 33.15
C LEU A 263 37.65 12.01 33.72
N GLY A 264 37.70 10.77 33.23
CA GLY A 264 36.91 9.66 33.75
C GLY A 264 35.48 9.58 33.20
N ILE A 265 35.14 10.35 32.16
CA ILE A 265 33.83 10.24 31.49
C ILE A 265 33.82 8.96 30.65
N LYS A 266 33.08 7.94 31.10
CA LYS A 266 33.04 6.60 30.46
C LYS A 266 31.78 6.31 29.64
N VAL A 267 30.84 7.26 29.57
CA VAL A 267 29.61 7.07 28.80
C VAL A 267 29.88 6.94 27.29
N PRO A 268 29.01 6.26 26.53
CA PRO A 268 29.10 6.21 25.08
C PRO A 268 29.14 7.61 24.44
N ILE A 269 29.86 7.72 23.34
CA ILE A 269 29.98 8.97 22.56
C ILE A 269 29.46 8.69 21.16
N MET A 270 28.51 9.50 20.70
CA MET A 270 28.05 9.55 19.32
C MET A 270 28.71 10.74 18.60
N GLY A 271 28.97 10.60 17.31
CA GLY A 271 29.63 11.60 16.47
C GLY A 271 28.91 11.86 15.16
N GLY A 272 29.29 12.92 14.45
CA GLY A 272 28.88 13.18 13.06
C GLY A 272 29.79 12.50 12.02
N TYR A 273 29.47 12.63 10.73
CA TYR A 273 30.24 12.02 9.63
C TYR A 273 31.73 12.42 9.61
N ALA A 274 32.08 13.61 10.10
CA ALA A 274 33.47 14.07 10.16
C ALA A 274 34.37 13.21 11.07
N LEU A 275 33.79 12.43 11.99
CA LEU A 275 34.53 11.53 12.88
C LEU A 275 34.75 10.14 12.26
N ASP A 276 34.13 9.81 11.12
CA ASP A 276 34.36 8.56 10.36
C ASP A 276 35.70 8.63 9.59
N SER A 277 36.80 8.78 10.33
CA SER A 277 38.16 8.92 9.81
C SER A 277 39.18 8.24 10.72
N GLN A 278 40.22 7.66 10.12
CA GLN A 278 41.33 7.05 10.87
C GLN A 278 42.11 8.10 11.70
N GLU A 279 42.04 9.38 11.32
CA GLU A 279 42.66 10.47 12.07
C GLU A 279 42.11 10.60 13.50
N LEU A 280 40.85 10.20 13.73
CA LEU A 280 40.28 10.11 15.08
C LEU A 280 41.18 9.27 15.99
N PHE A 281 41.63 8.10 15.51
CA PHE A 281 42.53 7.23 16.26
C PHE A 281 43.94 7.82 16.40
N SER A 282 44.45 8.50 15.36
CA SER A 282 45.76 9.15 15.42
C SER A 282 45.85 10.20 16.53
N VAL A 283 44.75 10.88 16.85
CA VAL A 283 44.71 11.94 17.88
C VAL A 283 44.25 11.39 19.24
N ALA A 284 43.14 10.66 19.28
CA ALA A 284 42.51 10.19 20.53
C ALA A 284 43.08 8.85 21.04
N GLY A 285 43.70 8.04 20.18
CA GLY A 285 44.17 6.69 20.53
C GLY A 285 43.03 5.81 21.05
N GLN A 286 43.30 5.05 22.12
CA GLN A 286 42.29 4.19 22.78
C GLN A 286 41.10 4.98 23.37
N ALA A 287 41.21 6.31 23.54
CA ALA A 287 40.08 7.11 24.00
C ALA A 287 38.92 7.14 22.99
N ALA A 288 39.19 6.79 21.72
CA ALA A 288 38.17 6.64 20.69
C ALA A 288 37.30 5.38 20.84
N ASP A 289 37.69 4.40 21.67
CA ASP A 289 36.92 3.16 21.83
C ASP A 289 35.48 3.46 22.30
N GLY A 290 34.51 2.85 21.60
CA GLY A 290 33.08 3.03 21.81
C GLY A 290 32.49 4.31 21.18
N VAL A 291 33.25 5.05 20.36
CA VAL A 291 32.70 6.18 19.60
C VAL A 291 31.86 5.65 18.43
N ILE A 292 30.60 6.07 18.35
CA ILE A 292 29.65 5.67 17.31
C ILE A 292 29.49 6.80 16.30
N VAL A 293 29.61 6.52 15.01
CA VAL A 293 29.47 7.51 13.91
C VAL A 293 28.54 7.00 12.81
N PRO A 294 27.81 7.88 12.12
CA PRO A 294 27.02 7.51 10.95
C PRO A 294 27.93 7.22 9.75
N ALA A 295 27.45 6.39 8.83
CA ALA A 295 28.08 6.06 7.56
C ALA A 295 27.02 5.83 6.47
N VAL A 296 27.33 6.19 5.23
CA VAL A 296 26.41 6.08 4.08
C VAL A 296 26.78 4.92 3.13
N PHE A 297 27.78 4.14 3.51
CA PHE A 297 28.28 3.02 2.73
C PHE A 297 28.69 1.89 3.67
N ASN A 298 28.37 0.64 3.30
CA ASN A 298 28.85 -0.55 3.99
C ASN A 298 29.42 -1.55 2.98
N PRO A 299 30.76 -1.73 2.92
CA PRO A 299 31.42 -2.58 1.92
C PRO A 299 31.18 -4.08 2.16
N LYS A 300 30.55 -4.47 3.28
CA LYS A 300 30.27 -5.86 3.63
C LYS A 300 28.87 -6.32 3.22
N LEU A 301 28.04 -5.44 2.67
CA LEU A 301 26.70 -5.82 2.24
C LEU A 301 26.78 -6.80 1.05
N PRO A 302 25.92 -7.82 0.98
CA PRO A 302 25.97 -8.85 -0.06
C PRO A 302 25.44 -8.39 -1.43
N ILE A 303 25.29 -7.09 -1.67
CA ILE A 303 24.78 -6.48 -2.90
C ILE A 303 25.83 -6.56 -4.01
N LYS A 304 25.43 -6.89 -5.24
CA LYS A 304 26.34 -7.13 -6.37
C LYS A 304 27.15 -5.88 -6.72
N GLU A 305 26.49 -4.74 -6.83
CA GLU A 305 27.07 -3.44 -7.20
C GLU A 305 28.14 -3.03 -6.17
N ILE A 306 27.83 -3.19 -4.88
CA ILE A 306 28.76 -2.93 -3.77
C ILE A 306 29.94 -3.88 -3.82
N ARG A 307 29.71 -5.19 -3.96
CA ARG A 307 30.76 -6.21 -4.00
C ARG A 307 31.72 -5.99 -5.15
N ASP A 308 31.20 -5.67 -6.33
CA ASP A 308 32.00 -5.46 -7.52
C ASP A 308 32.77 -4.14 -7.43
N PHE A 309 32.17 -3.06 -6.93
CA PHE A 309 32.87 -1.82 -6.61
C PHE A 309 34.01 -2.03 -5.61
N VAL A 310 33.75 -2.68 -4.47
CA VAL A 310 34.78 -2.98 -3.46
C VAL A 310 35.91 -3.79 -4.06
N ARG A 311 35.61 -4.79 -4.90
CA ARG A 311 36.62 -5.62 -5.57
C ARG A 311 37.49 -4.78 -6.51
N ARG A 312 36.88 -3.97 -7.38
CA ARG A 312 37.59 -3.14 -8.36
C ARG A 312 38.42 -2.06 -7.67
N PHE A 313 37.83 -1.38 -6.68
CA PHE A 313 38.50 -0.36 -5.89
C PHE A 313 39.72 -0.94 -5.15
N ASN A 314 39.54 -2.05 -4.43
CA ASN A 314 40.64 -2.69 -3.70
C ASN A 314 41.72 -3.24 -4.65
N SER A 315 41.33 -3.79 -5.81
CA SER A 315 42.30 -4.25 -6.83
C SER A 315 43.16 -3.11 -7.37
N LYS A 316 42.62 -1.89 -7.46
CA LYS A 316 43.31 -0.74 -8.03
C LYS A 316 44.14 0.02 -6.99
N PHE A 317 43.57 0.27 -5.81
CA PHE A 317 44.17 1.14 -4.79
C PHE A 317 44.76 0.38 -3.60
N GLY A 318 44.56 -0.93 -3.50
CA GLY A 318 45.11 -1.76 -2.42
C GLY A 318 44.47 -1.54 -1.05
N VAL A 319 43.34 -0.82 -1.00
CA VAL A 319 42.59 -0.51 0.23
C VAL A 319 41.09 -0.70 0.00
N VAL A 320 40.35 -0.97 1.08
CA VAL A 320 38.88 -1.05 1.05
C VAL A 320 38.32 0.38 0.95
N PRO A 321 37.34 0.65 0.06
CA PRO A 321 36.75 1.98 -0.07
C PRO A 321 36.02 2.42 1.21
N ASP A 322 36.12 3.71 1.52
CA ASP A 322 35.37 4.36 2.60
C ASP A 322 34.07 5.02 2.06
N SER A 323 33.33 5.68 2.95
CA SER A 323 32.10 6.41 2.60
C SER A 323 32.35 7.50 1.55
N TRP A 324 33.53 8.13 1.57
CA TRP A 324 33.89 9.22 0.66
C TRP A 324 34.23 8.72 -0.75
N ALA A 325 34.96 7.61 -0.86
CA ALA A 325 35.19 6.92 -2.12
C ALA A 325 33.87 6.51 -2.78
N ALA A 326 32.96 5.91 -2.02
CA ALA A 326 31.67 5.48 -2.51
C ALA A 326 30.80 6.67 -2.98
N GLN A 327 30.78 7.77 -2.21
CA GLN A 327 30.02 8.97 -2.58
C GLN A 327 30.59 9.69 -3.81
N GLY A 328 31.91 9.77 -3.93
CA GLY A 328 32.58 10.35 -5.10
C GLY A 328 32.33 9.52 -6.37
N TYR A 329 32.39 8.19 -6.24
CA TYR A 329 32.07 7.27 -7.33
C TYR A 329 30.61 7.44 -7.80
N ASP A 330 29.65 7.42 -6.88
CA ASP A 330 28.23 7.56 -7.22
C ASP A 330 27.89 8.95 -7.78
N ALA A 331 28.52 10.02 -7.30
CA ALA A 331 28.27 11.36 -7.85
C ALA A 331 28.65 11.45 -9.33
N VAL A 332 29.77 10.84 -9.74
CA VAL A 332 30.16 10.78 -11.16
C VAL A 332 29.21 9.87 -11.95
N GLN A 333 28.81 8.73 -11.37
CA GLN A 333 27.89 7.81 -12.04
C GLN A 333 26.48 8.40 -12.22
N LEU A 334 26.02 9.26 -11.30
CA LEU A 334 24.80 10.03 -11.46
C LEU A 334 24.88 11.02 -12.63
N LEU A 335 26.01 11.72 -12.79
CA LEU A 335 26.24 12.55 -13.98
C LEU A 335 26.22 11.72 -15.26
N ALA A 336 26.87 10.55 -15.24
CA ALA A 336 26.89 9.63 -16.37
C ALA A 336 25.49 9.13 -16.72
N TYR A 337 24.68 8.78 -15.71
CA TYR A 337 23.28 8.42 -15.87
C TYR A 337 22.50 9.57 -16.53
N ALA A 338 22.61 10.79 -16.01
CA ALA A 338 21.90 11.95 -16.55
C ALA A 338 22.19 12.19 -18.04
N VAL A 339 23.45 11.99 -18.46
CA VAL A 339 23.84 12.12 -19.88
C VAL A 339 23.34 10.95 -20.73
N ARG A 340 23.44 9.72 -20.22
CA ARG A 340 23.00 8.51 -20.94
C ARG A 340 21.49 8.53 -21.16
N GLU A 341 20.74 8.89 -20.13
CA GLU A 341 19.27 8.90 -20.15
C GLU A 341 18.74 10.05 -21.02
N SER A 342 19.30 11.24 -20.88
CA SER A 342 18.84 12.40 -21.66
C SER A 342 19.36 12.45 -23.10
N GLY A 343 20.39 11.66 -23.41
CA GLY A 343 21.15 11.79 -24.66
C GLY A 343 21.90 13.13 -24.79
N SER A 344 22.12 13.87 -23.69
CA SER A 344 22.64 15.23 -23.71
C SER A 344 23.62 15.52 -22.58
N SER A 345 24.72 16.23 -22.89
CA SER A 345 25.64 16.79 -21.90
C SER A 345 25.29 18.24 -21.51
N VAL A 346 24.12 18.75 -21.91
CA VAL A 346 23.69 20.11 -21.58
C VAL A 346 23.23 20.17 -20.12
N PRO A 347 23.79 21.07 -19.27
CA PRO A 347 23.56 21.04 -17.82
C PRO A 347 22.09 21.07 -17.39
N ILE A 348 21.24 21.89 -18.04
CA ILE A 348 19.83 21.99 -17.64
C ILE A 348 19.05 20.71 -17.97
N ILE A 349 19.40 20.05 -19.08
CA ILE A 349 18.78 18.78 -19.49
C ILE A 349 19.21 17.67 -18.53
N MET A 350 20.50 17.61 -18.20
CA MET A 350 21.02 16.69 -17.18
C MET A 350 20.31 16.90 -15.84
N SER A 351 20.11 18.15 -15.43
CA SER A 351 19.42 18.50 -14.18
C SER A 351 17.95 18.05 -14.19
N SER A 352 17.19 18.38 -15.24
CA SER A 352 15.80 17.94 -15.36
C SER A 352 15.68 16.42 -15.31
N THR A 353 16.65 15.70 -15.87
CA THR A 353 16.73 14.24 -15.84
C THR A 353 16.99 13.70 -14.43
N LEU A 354 17.91 14.32 -13.68
CA LEU A 354 18.14 13.94 -12.28
C LEU A 354 16.95 14.24 -11.38
N ARG A 355 16.12 15.25 -11.66
CA ARG A 355 14.93 15.56 -10.83
C ARG A 355 13.80 14.55 -10.99
N ILE A 356 13.78 13.78 -12.06
CA ILE A 356 12.82 12.70 -12.30
C ILE A 356 13.44 11.32 -12.08
N LEU A 357 14.69 11.25 -11.60
CA LEU A 357 15.38 10.01 -11.30
C LEU A 357 14.79 9.38 -10.04
N GLU A 358 14.24 8.19 -10.19
CA GLU A 358 13.72 7.36 -9.12
C GLU A 358 14.49 6.04 -9.04
N ASN A 359 14.76 5.57 -7.81
CA ASN A 359 15.32 4.27 -7.50
C ASN A 359 16.66 3.93 -8.16
N TRP A 360 17.48 4.93 -8.48
CA TRP A 360 18.78 4.69 -9.08
C TRP A 360 19.68 3.91 -8.12
N GLN A 361 20.13 2.74 -8.56
CA GLN A 361 20.92 1.84 -7.73
C GLN A 361 22.41 2.16 -7.85
N GLY A 362 22.95 2.86 -6.85
CA GLY A 362 24.38 3.14 -6.71
C GLY A 362 25.11 2.19 -5.77
N VAL A 363 26.41 2.44 -5.56
CA VAL A 363 27.23 1.68 -4.59
C VAL A 363 26.96 2.11 -3.14
N THR A 364 26.38 3.29 -2.94
CA THR A 364 25.90 3.79 -1.64
C THR A 364 24.43 3.41 -1.36
N GLY A 365 23.83 2.59 -2.21
CA GLY A 365 22.42 2.17 -2.11
C GLY A 365 21.54 2.90 -3.12
N THR A 366 20.23 2.78 -2.91
CA THR A 366 19.20 3.39 -3.76
C THR A 366 19.17 4.90 -3.56
N CYS A 367 19.05 5.65 -4.66
CA CYS A 367 19.06 7.10 -4.69
C CYS A 367 17.90 7.60 -5.56
N SER A 368 17.09 8.50 -5.01
CA SER A 368 16.15 9.34 -5.77
C SER A 368 16.41 10.80 -5.42
N PHE A 369 15.88 11.74 -6.21
CA PHE A 369 15.95 13.17 -5.88
C PHE A 369 14.56 13.78 -5.70
N THR A 370 14.46 14.73 -4.77
CA THR A 370 13.33 15.64 -4.70
C THR A 370 13.42 16.69 -5.81
N PHE A 371 12.30 17.38 -6.05
CA PHE A 371 12.27 18.49 -7.01
C PHE A 371 13.20 19.66 -6.66
N ASP A 372 13.65 19.81 -5.40
CA ASP A 372 14.65 20.80 -4.99
C ASP A 372 16.10 20.28 -5.05
N GLY A 373 16.31 19.00 -5.37
CA GLY A 373 17.63 18.38 -5.54
C GLY A 373 18.20 17.72 -4.28
N ASP A 374 17.36 17.50 -3.25
CA ASP A 374 17.71 16.71 -2.07
C ASP A 374 17.65 15.21 -2.38
N VAL A 375 18.50 14.41 -1.74
CA VAL A 375 18.50 12.96 -1.92
C VAL A 375 17.50 12.28 -1.00
N THR A 376 16.77 11.31 -1.55
CA THR A 376 15.90 10.40 -0.79
C THR A 376 16.28 8.94 -1.07
N GLY A 377 15.78 8.03 -0.23
CA GLY A 377 16.00 6.58 -0.38
C GLY A 377 17.33 6.04 0.16
N LYS A 378 18.28 6.91 0.54
CA LYS A 378 19.57 6.47 1.08
C LYS A 378 19.47 5.98 2.52
N LYS A 379 20.08 4.82 2.78
CA LYS A 379 20.18 4.22 4.11
C LYS A 379 21.38 4.78 4.89
N ILE A 380 21.16 5.09 6.17
CA ILE A 380 22.23 5.47 7.09
C ILE A 380 22.61 4.26 7.94
N PHE A 381 23.87 3.85 7.83
CA PHE A 381 24.51 2.86 8.69
C PHE A 381 25.18 3.55 9.88
N PHE A 382 25.51 2.77 10.89
CA PHE A 382 26.32 3.24 12.01
C PHE A 382 27.52 2.32 12.22
N LYS A 383 28.64 2.93 12.60
CA LYS A 383 29.89 2.26 12.94
C LYS A 383 30.24 2.58 14.38
N GLU A 384 30.83 1.64 15.08
CA GLU A 384 31.41 1.84 16.41
C GLU A 384 32.91 1.59 16.34
N PHE A 385 33.70 2.49 16.95
CA PHE A 385 35.14 2.35 16.99
C PHE A 385 35.56 1.34 18.06
N GLY A 386 36.33 0.34 17.67
CA GLY A 386 36.86 -0.69 18.57
C GLY A 386 37.98 -1.49 17.92
N ASN A 387 38.89 -2.02 18.73
CA ASN A 387 40.05 -2.79 18.25
C ASN A 387 40.91 -2.02 17.22
N GLY A 388 41.00 -0.69 17.36
CA GLY A 388 41.81 0.18 16.49
C GLY A 388 41.20 0.51 15.12
N ARG A 389 39.92 0.17 14.88
CA ARG A 389 39.21 0.46 13.62
C ARG A 389 37.70 0.67 13.87
N PHE A 390 37.00 1.17 12.86
CA PHE A 390 35.54 1.19 12.86
C PHE A 390 34.95 -0.17 12.46
N GLU A 391 33.94 -0.61 13.20
CA GLU A 391 33.16 -1.82 12.90
C GLU A 391 31.68 -1.45 12.75
N TYR A 392 31.03 -1.93 11.69
CA TYR A 392 29.61 -1.66 11.45
C TYR A 392 28.73 -2.31 12.50
N LEU A 393 27.79 -1.54 13.02
CA LEU A 393 26.74 -2.05 13.89
C LEU A 393 25.78 -2.94 13.09
N LYS A 394 25.23 -3.96 13.77
CA LYS A 394 24.14 -4.75 13.19
C LYS A 394 22.95 -3.82 12.95
N ASP A 395 22.28 -4.07 11.84
CA ASP A 395 21.15 -3.27 11.43
C ASP A 395 19.95 -3.53 12.35
N GLU A 396 19.68 -2.58 13.24
CA GLU A 396 18.52 -2.60 14.13
C GLU A 396 17.35 -1.78 13.56
N SER A 397 17.48 -1.23 12.34
CA SER A 397 16.52 -0.30 11.74
C SER A 397 15.28 -0.97 11.12
N ASP A 398 15.34 -2.27 10.82
CA ASP A 398 14.20 -3.03 10.26
C ASP A 398 13.00 -3.18 11.21
N LYS A 399 13.10 -2.68 12.44
CA LYS A 399 12.02 -2.77 13.43
C LYS A 399 11.05 -1.58 13.42
N GLU A 400 11.44 -0.38 13.00
CA GLU A 400 10.58 0.82 13.13
C GLU A 400 10.97 1.96 12.14
N GLU A 401 10.78 1.78 10.84
CA GLU A 401 10.65 2.93 9.93
C GLU A 401 9.20 3.45 10.00
N LYS A 402 9.01 4.71 10.39
CA LYS A 402 7.72 5.38 10.16
C LYS A 402 7.52 5.50 8.65
N ILE A 403 6.67 4.63 8.11
CA ILE A 403 6.30 4.60 6.70
C ILE A 403 5.50 5.88 6.41
N SER A 404 5.97 6.71 5.48
CA SER A 404 5.21 7.87 5.04
C SER A 404 4.00 7.39 4.22
N PRO A 405 2.77 7.77 4.60
CA PRO A 405 1.56 7.38 3.87
C PRO A 405 1.56 7.89 2.42
N PHE A 406 2.28 8.99 2.14
CA PHE A 406 2.30 9.68 0.85
C PHE A 406 3.50 9.34 -0.04
N TYR A 407 4.52 8.64 0.47
CA TYR A 407 5.71 8.27 -0.33
C TYR A 407 5.58 6.83 -0.82
N ALA A 408 4.87 6.63 -1.94
CA ALA A 408 4.81 5.36 -2.65
C ALA A 408 5.86 5.34 -3.77
N VAL A 409 6.63 4.26 -3.86
CA VAL A 409 7.58 4.06 -4.95
C VAL A 409 6.84 3.28 -6.04
N GLU A 410 6.54 3.94 -7.17
CA GLU A 410 5.66 3.41 -8.21
C GLU A 410 6.08 2.00 -8.67
N ASP A 411 7.39 1.78 -8.88
CA ASP A 411 7.93 0.52 -9.40
C ASP A 411 7.70 -0.71 -8.49
N ILE A 412 7.49 -0.52 -7.19
CA ILE A 412 7.39 -1.62 -6.22
C ILE A 412 6.10 -1.64 -5.40
N THR A 413 5.23 -0.65 -5.60
CA THR A 413 4.03 -0.47 -4.77
C THR A 413 2.77 -0.71 -5.58
N LEU A 414 1.93 -1.66 -5.19
CA LEU A 414 0.57 -1.79 -5.72
C LEU A 414 -0.36 -0.85 -4.96
N ARG A 415 -1.02 0.05 -5.69
CA ARG A 415 -1.85 1.12 -5.14
C ARG A 415 -3.33 0.81 -5.36
N LEU A 416 -4.04 0.50 -4.28
CA LEU A 416 -5.44 0.09 -4.30
C LEU A 416 -6.31 1.10 -3.53
N PRO A 417 -7.47 1.51 -4.05
CA PRO A 417 -8.42 2.31 -3.32
C PRO A 417 -9.25 1.44 -2.37
N VAL A 418 -9.81 2.07 -1.34
CA VAL A 418 -10.78 1.48 -0.43
C VAL A 418 -11.89 2.49 -0.18
N GLU A 419 -13.14 2.05 -0.29
CA GLU A 419 -14.29 2.87 0.09
C GLU A 419 -14.42 2.92 1.62
N GLY A 420 -14.23 4.10 2.21
CA GLY A 420 -14.40 4.30 3.66
C GLY A 420 -13.28 3.69 4.50
N ILE A 421 -13.60 3.21 5.71
CA ILE A 421 -12.60 2.73 6.67
C ILE A 421 -12.31 1.23 6.50
N ILE A 422 -11.20 0.75 7.09
CA ILE A 422 -10.97 -0.68 7.35
C ILE A 422 -11.33 -0.90 8.84
N PRO A 423 -12.50 -1.48 9.18
CA PRO A 423 -12.95 -1.56 10.57
C PRO A 423 -12.09 -2.51 11.41
N THR A 424 -11.71 -3.64 10.82
CA THR A 424 -10.96 -4.70 11.51
C THR A 424 -10.12 -5.52 10.54
N ILE A 425 -9.08 -6.16 11.06
CA ILE A 425 -8.30 -7.20 10.38
C ILE A 425 -8.22 -8.47 11.25
N ASP A 426 -9.13 -8.59 12.23
CA ASP A 426 -9.36 -9.82 12.97
C ASP A 426 -10.31 -10.69 12.14
N PRO A 427 -9.87 -11.88 11.66
CA PRO A 427 -10.72 -12.77 10.88
C PRO A 427 -12.02 -13.14 11.60
N GLY A 428 -12.02 -13.20 12.93
CA GLY A 428 -13.20 -13.50 13.74
C GLY A 428 -14.23 -12.37 13.78
N HIS A 429 -13.84 -11.12 13.51
CA HIS A 429 -14.75 -9.96 13.54
C HIS A 429 -15.02 -9.36 12.15
N THR A 430 -14.48 -9.96 11.10
CA THR A 430 -14.56 -9.46 9.73
C THR A 430 -16.00 -9.56 9.18
N GLU A 431 -16.52 -8.44 8.66
CA GLU A 431 -17.84 -8.33 8.03
C GLU A 431 -17.75 -7.80 6.59
N GLU A 432 -17.01 -6.71 6.40
CA GLU A 432 -17.00 -5.93 5.16
C GLU A 432 -16.03 -6.51 4.13
N ALA A 433 -16.33 -6.29 2.84
CA ALA A 433 -15.52 -6.77 1.72
C ALA A 433 -14.04 -6.37 1.84
N ILE A 434 -13.72 -5.17 2.36
CA ILE A 434 -12.32 -4.76 2.55
C ILE A 434 -11.64 -5.45 3.73
N SER A 435 -12.36 -5.69 4.84
CA SER A 435 -11.84 -6.46 5.98
C SER A 435 -11.51 -7.89 5.54
N ILE A 436 -12.36 -8.47 4.67
CA ILE A 436 -12.15 -9.77 4.02
C ILE A 436 -10.92 -9.73 3.10
N GLU A 437 -10.82 -8.74 2.23
CA GLU A 437 -9.69 -8.51 1.31
C GLU A 437 -8.35 -8.47 2.04
N VAL A 438 -8.26 -7.69 3.12
CA VAL A 438 -7.02 -7.55 3.88
C VAL A 438 -6.72 -8.83 4.65
N THR A 439 -7.74 -9.47 5.21
CA THR A 439 -7.62 -10.77 5.90
C THR A 439 -7.07 -11.85 4.96
N GLU A 440 -7.47 -11.85 3.69
CA GLU A 440 -6.94 -12.72 2.63
C GLU A 440 -5.42 -12.59 2.48
N GLN A 441 -4.89 -11.37 2.60
CA GLN A 441 -3.45 -11.14 2.47
C GLN A 441 -2.65 -11.55 3.72
N LEU A 442 -3.27 -11.46 4.91
CA LEU A 442 -2.60 -11.60 6.20
C LEU A 442 -2.67 -13.01 6.79
N PHE A 443 -3.71 -13.78 6.48
CA PHE A 443 -3.92 -15.09 7.06
C PHE A 443 -4.07 -16.15 5.95
N LEU A 444 -3.73 -17.40 6.22
CA LEU A 444 -4.02 -18.52 5.33
C LEU A 444 -5.40 -19.12 5.67
N GLY A 445 -6.23 -19.40 4.68
CA GLY A 445 -7.35 -20.34 4.79
C GLY A 445 -6.88 -21.79 4.84
N LEU A 446 -7.73 -22.70 5.35
CA LEU A 446 -7.46 -24.13 5.19
C LEU A 446 -7.42 -24.51 3.71
N THR A 447 -8.35 -23.94 2.97
CA THR A 447 -8.53 -24.01 1.52
C THR A 447 -8.72 -22.60 0.99
N ASP A 448 -8.65 -22.45 -0.32
CA ASP A 448 -9.02 -21.24 -1.04
C ASP A 448 -9.91 -21.62 -2.23
N LEU A 449 -10.29 -20.68 -3.09
CA LEU A 449 -11.12 -20.90 -4.26
C LEU A 449 -10.32 -20.73 -5.55
N ASP A 450 -10.51 -21.63 -6.51
CA ASP A 450 -10.03 -21.40 -7.86
C ASP A 450 -10.77 -20.19 -8.48
N PRO A 451 -10.07 -19.21 -9.05
CA PRO A 451 -10.69 -17.97 -9.55
C PRO A 451 -11.60 -18.14 -10.76
N LYS A 452 -11.56 -19.31 -11.43
CA LYS A 452 -12.35 -19.60 -12.63
C LYS A 452 -13.47 -20.58 -12.35
N THR A 453 -13.18 -21.65 -11.62
CA THR A 453 -14.16 -22.71 -11.34
C THR A 453 -14.90 -22.49 -10.02
N TYR A 454 -14.33 -21.68 -9.12
CA TYR A 454 -14.78 -21.51 -7.73
C TYR A 454 -14.81 -22.83 -6.94
N GLU A 455 -14.06 -23.83 -7.37
CA GLU A 455 -13.87 -25.06 -6.59
C GLU A 455 -12.84 -24.82 -5.47
N ALA A 456 -12.98 -25.55 -4.37
CA ALA A 456 -12.01 -25.49 -3.28
C ALA A 456 -10.64 -26.02 -3.76
N VAL A 457 -9.59 -25.26 -3.49
CA VAL A 457 -8.19 -25.61 -3.76
C VAL A 457 -7.36 -25.61 -2.46
N PRO A 458 -6.25 -26.39 -2.40
CA PRO A 458 -5.34 -26.38 -1.26
C PRO A 458 -4.75 -25.00 -0.95
N GLU A 459 -4.62 -24.66 0.34
CA GLU A 459 -3.89 -23.47 0.81
C GLU A 459 -2.99 -23.78 2.03
N LEU A 460 -3.49 -23.65 3.26
CA LEU A 460 -2.79 -24.17 4.46
C LEU A 460 -2.86 -25.70 4.50
N ALA A 461 -4.01 -26.28 4.16
CA ALA A 461 -4.16 -27.71 3.98
C ALA A 461 -3.67 -28.11 2.59
N GLN A 462 -2.77 -29.10 2.51
CA GLN A 462 -2.28 -29.64 1.24
C GLN A 462 -3.27 -30.62 0.60
N SER A 463 -4.15 -31.22 1.43
CA SER A 463 -5.18 -32.16 0.99
C SER A 463 -6.23 -32.34 2.09
N TRP A 464 -7.38 -32.90 1.70
CA TRP A 464 -8.39 -33.38 2.64
C TRP A 464 -9.03 -34.68 2.18
N THR A 465 -9.59 -35.42 3.12
CA THR A 465 -10.42 -36.60 2.85
C THR A 465 -11.81 -36.41 3.45
N VAL A 466 -12.80 -37.08 2.85
CA VAL A 466 -14.20 -37.04 3.29
C VAL A 466 -14.65 -38.46 3.61
N SER A 467 -15.36 -38.64 4.72
CA SER A 467 -15.97 -39.92 5.07
C SER A 467 -17.09 -40.30 4.08
N PRO A 468 -17.43 -41.60 3.93
CA PRO A 468 -18.50 -42.04 3.03
C PRO A 468 -19.88 -41.45 3.32
N ASP A 469 -20.15 -41.04 4.56
CA ASP A 469 -21.39 -40.37 4.95
C ASP A 469 -21.34 -38.85 4.78
N GLY A 470 -20.23 -38.29 4.29
CA GLY A 470 -20.06 -36.86 4.03
C GLY A 470 -19.96 -35.98 5.26
N LYS A 471 -19.82 -36.55 6.47
CA LYS A 471 -19.86 -35.81 7.74
C LYS A 471 -18.51 -35.57 8.39
N THR A 472 -17.46 -36.31 8.04
CA THR A 472 -16.14 -36.14 8.62
C THR A 472 -15.16 -35.71 7.55
N TYR A 473 -14.49 -34.59 7.79
CA TYR A 473 -13.47 -34.03 6.92
C TYR A 473 -12.14 -33.97 7.67
N ILE A 474 -11.08 -34.53 7.08
CA ILE A 474 -9.73 -34.53 7.66
C ILE A 474 -8.83 -33.72 6.74
N PHE A 475 -8.33 -32.58 7.22
CA PHE A 475 -7.39 -31.73 6.49
C PHE A 475 -5.98 -31.98 6.98
N ARG A 476 -5.05 -32.17 6.04
CA ARG A 476 -3.62 -32.33 6.31
C ARG A 476 -2.91 -31.01 6.02
N LEU A 477 -2.41 -30.37 7.07
CA LEU A 477 -1.74 -29.08 7.00
C LEU A 477 -0.30 -29.24 6.52
N ARG A 478 0.18 -28.22 5.83
CA ARG A 478 1.58 -28.10 5.47
C ARG A 478 2.45 -27.81 6.72
N GLN A 479 3.68 -28.32 6.73
CA GLN A 479 4.60 -28.22 7.88
C GLN A 479 5.57 -27.03 7.78
N ASP A 480 5.63 -26.38 6.63
CA ASP A 480 6.48 -25.23 6.32
C ASP A 480 5.75 -23.89 6.51
N ALA A 481 4.48 -23.89 6.94
CA ALA A 481 3.77 -22.68 7.32
C ALA A 481 4.19 -22.22 8.71
N VAL A 482 4.61 -20.95 8.80
CA VAL A 482 5.01 -20.31 10.06
C VAL A 482 4.33 -18.95 10.20
N TRP A 483 4.13 -18.54 11.44
CA TRP A 483 3.78 -17.17 11.80
C TRP A 483 4.96 -16.23 11.57
N THR A 484 4.70 -14.92 11.50
CA THR A 484 5.74 -13.89 11.36
C THR A 484 6.80 -13.88 12.46
N ASP A 485 6.52 -14.44 13.64
CA ASP A 485 7.50 -14.63 14.73
C ASP A 485 8.36 -15.89 14.57
N GLY A 486 8.11 -16.70 13.52
CA GLY A 486 8.80 -17.94 13.20
C GLY A 486 8.23 -19.19 13.87
N SER A 487 7.18 -19.09 14.69
CA SER A 487 6.51 -20.25 15.25
C SER A 487 5.69 -21.01 14.19
N PRO A 488 5.58 -22.35 14.26
CA PRO A 488 4.82 -23.11 13.28
C PRO A 488 3.32 -22.84 13.37
N VAL A 489 2.63 -22.82 12.23
CA VAL A 489 1.17 -22.82 12.16
C VAL A 489 0.69 -24.27 12.30
N THR A 490 -0.20 -24.54 13.26
CA THR A 490 -0.62 -25.90 13.61
C THR A 490 -2.14 -26.08 13.54
N ALA A 491 -2.59 -27.33 13.55
CA ALA A 491 -4.00 -27.69 13.67
C ALA A 491 -4.63 -27.18 14.97
N HIS A 492 -3.81 -26.97 16.02
CA HIS A 492 -4.27 -26.40 17.28
C HIS A 492 -4.69 -24.93 17.13
N ASP A 493 -4.04 -24.16 16.25
CA ASP A 493 -4.40 -22.76 15.98
C ASP A 493 -5.78 -22.67 15.30
N VAL A 494 -6.09 -23.60 14.41
CA VAL A 494 -7.41 -23.74 13.75
C VAL A 494 -8.49 -24.08 14.77
N VAL A 495 -8.24 -25.10 15.60
CA VAL A 495 -9.17 -25.52 16.67
C VAL A 495 -9.43 -24.37 17.64
N TRP A 496 -8.40 -23.64 18.02
CA TRP A 496 -8.51 -22.50 18.92
C TRP A 496 -9.33 -21.38 18.28
N ALA A 497 -9.06 -21.03 17.02
CA ALA A 497 -9.79 -19.98 16.30
C ALA A 497 -11.29 -20.29 16.17
N VAL A 498 -11.65 -21.50 15.74
CA VAL A 498 -13.05 -21.93 15.63
C VAL A 498 -13.75 -21.89 17.00
N ARG A 499 -13.08 -22.36 18.07
CA ARG A 499 -13.61 -22.32 19.43
C ARG A 499 -13.71 -20.93 20.02
N ARG A 500 -12.87 -19.99 19.58
CA ARG A 500 -13.01 -18.57 19.91
C ARG A 500 -14.24 -18.03 19.18
N ASN A 501 -14.28 -18.14 17.85
CA ASN A 501 -15.27 -17.47 17.01
C ASN A 501 -16.71 -17.93 17.27
N ILE A 502 -16.93 -19.17 17.71
CA ILE A 502 -18.27 -19.67 18.05
C ILE A 502 -18.84 -19.08 19.35
N ARG A 503 -18.00 -18.53 20.21
CA ARG A 503 -18.43 -17.99 21.50
C ARG A 503 -19.24 -16.71 21.30
N PRO A 504 -20.40 -16.56 21.95
CA PRO A 504 -21.19 -15.34 21.87
C PRO A 504 -20.38 -14.09 22.27
N GLU A 505 -19.45 -14.23 23.21
CA GLU A 505 -18.61 -13.14 23.68
C GLU A 505 -17.66 -12.59 22.61
N THR A 506 -17.31 -13.40 21.60
CA THR A 506 -16.47 -12.97 20.48
C THR A 506 -17.24 -12.11 19.48
N LYS A 507 -18.57 -12.15 19.47
CA LYS A 507 -19.40 -11.39 18.52
C LYS A 507 -18.95 -11.59 17.06
N CYS A 508 -18.61 -12.83 16.71
CA CYS A 508 -18.23 -13.16 15.34
C CYS A 508 -19.43 -12.93 14.41
N PHE A 509 -19.29 -12.01 13.45
CA PHE A 509 -20.38 -11.67 12.53
C PHE A 509 -20.83 -12.89 11.72
N TYR A 510 -19.86 -13.65 11.19
CA TYR A 510 -20.09 -14.86 10.40
C TYR A 510 -20.20 -16.14 11.26
N VAL A 511 -20.62 -16.04 12.52
CA VAL A 511 -20.73 -17.20 13.43
C VAL A 511 -21.65 -18.29 12.89
N SER A 512 -22.68 -17.93 12.12
CA SER A 512 -23.60 -18.86 11.48
C SER A 512 -22.91 -19.83 10.52
N MET A 513 -21.81 -19.43 9.89
CA MET A 513 -21.03 -20.32 9.01
C MET A 513 -20.42 -21.50 9.78
N LEU A 514 -20.16 -21.33 11.08
CA LEU A 514 -19.65 -22.40 11.93
C LEU A 514 -20.73 -23.42 12.34
N PHE A 515 -22.03 -23.11 12.16
CA PHE A 515 -23.14 -23.98 12.60
C PHE A 515 -23.26 -25.28 11.79
N THR A 516 -22.55 -25.40 10.66
CA THR A 516 -22.39 -26.66 9.94
C THR A 516 -21.64 -27.70 10.80
N LEU A 517 -20.78 -27.26 11.71
CA LEU A 517 -20.05 -28.13 12.62
C LEU A 517 -20.99 -28.72 13.68
N LYS A 518 -20.76 -29.99 14.01
CA LYS A 518 -21.51 -30.68 15.05
C LYS A 518 -21.49 -29.89 16.35
N ASN A 519 -22.66 -29.73 16.99
CA ASN A 519 -22.85 -29.00 18.25
C ASN A 519 -22.55 -27.49 18.24
N ALA A 520 -22.10 -26.89 17.13
CA ALA A 520 -21.64 -25.49 17.14
C ALA A 520 -22.77 -24.49 17.46
N GLU A 521 -23.94 -24.65 16.85
CA GLU A 521 -25.10 -23.80 17.12
C GLU A 521 -25.56 -23.91 18.59
N ALA A 522 -25.64 -25.13 19.13
CA ALA A 522 -26.03 -25.36 20.52
C ALA A 522 -25.02 -24.75 21.51
N VAL A 523 -23.72 -24.72 21.19
CA VAL A 523 -22.72 -24.01 21.98
C VAL A 523 -22.92 -22.51 21.91
N ASN A 524 -23.12 -21.95 20.72
CA ASN A 524 -23.37 -20.51 20.55
C ASN A 524 -24.66 -20.07 21.28
N ARG A 525 -25.73 -20.87 21.25
CA ARG A 525 -26.97 -20.61 22.00
C ARG A 525 -26.84 -20.80 23.52
N GLY A 526 -25.70 -21.32 24.00
CA GLY A 526 -25.45 -21.60 25.42
C GLY A 526 -26.15 -22.86 25.95
N GLU A 527 -26.73 -23.68 25.07
CA GLU A 527 -27.34 -24.97 25.41
C GLU A 527 -26.28 -26.01 25.80
N ILE A 528 -25.13 -25.98 25.13
CA ILE A 528 -23.92 -26.73 25.49
C ILE A 528 -22.87 -25.74 26.01
N LYS A 529 -22.51 -25.85 27.30
CA LYS A 529 -21.53 -24.94 27.91
C LYS A 529 -20.07 -25.25 27.57
N ASP A 530 -19.79 -26.50 27.24
CA ASP A 530 -18.44 -26.97 26.94
C ASP A 530 -18.14 -26.82 25.45
N VAL A 531 -17.42 -25.75 25.10
CA VAL A 531 -16.99 -25.44 23.72
C VAL A 531 -16.16 -26.56 23.10
N SER A 532 -15.55 -27.44 23.90
CA SER A 532 -14.73 -28.53 23.38
C SER A 532 -15.54 -29.61 22.66
N GLN A 533 -16.86 -29.62 22.84
CA GLN A 533 -17.78 -30.56 22.19
C GLN A 533 -18.13 -30.19 20.75
N ILE A 534 -17.67 -29.04 20.24
CA ILE A 534 -17.82 -28.69 18.83
C ILE A 534 -17.06 -29.71 17.99
N GLY A 535 -17.61 -30.03 16.81
CA GLY A 535 -17.02 -30.94 15.83
C GLY A 535 -15.76 -30.40 15.15
N VAL A 536 -14.74 -30.04 15.94
CA VAL A 536 -13.39 -29.65 15.49
C VAL A 536 -12.36 -30.15 16.49
N ARG A 537 -11.35 -30.88 16.01
CA ARG A 537 -10.22 -31.35 16.83
C ARG A 537 -8.93 -31.45 16.02
N ALA A 538 -7.81 -31.23 16.67
CA ALA A 538 -6.49 -31.56 16.15
C ALA A 538 -6.17 -33.00 16.57
N THR A 539 -5.93 -33.89 15.61
CA THR A 539 -5.51 -35.28 15.90
C THR A 539 -4.00 -35.39 16.10
N ASP A 540 -3.27 -34.44 15.53
CA ASP A 540 -1.83 -34.17 15.69
C ASP A 540 -1.56 -32.69 15.30
N ASP A 541 -0.31 -32.23 15.39
CA ASP A 541 0.08 -30.85 15.13
C ASP A 541 -0.29 -30.35 13.72
N PHE A 542 -0.45 -31.24 12.74
CA PHE A 542 -0.67 -30.89 11.33
C PHE A 542 -1.91 -31.56 10.73
N THR A 543 -2.83 -32.00 11.57
CA THR A 543 -4.07 -32.65 11.11
C THR A 543 -5.26 -32.16 11.90
N VAL A 544 -6.16 -31.46 11.22
CA VAL A 544 -7.44 -31.02 11.78
C VAL A 544 -8.57 -31.87 11.22
N GLU A 545 -9.39 -32.40 12.12
CA GLU A 545 -10.59 -33.16 11.80
C GLU A 545 -11.83 -32.33 12.17
N PHE A 546 -12.73 -32.19 11.21
CA PHE A 546 -14.05 -31.61 11.40
C PHE A 546 -15.12 -32.70 11.35
N THR A 547 -16.09 -32.62 12.24
CA THR A 547 -17.31 -33.43 12.22
C THR A 547 -18.50 -32.50 12.04
N LEU A 548 -19.29 -32.74 11.01
CA LEU A 548 -20.43 -31.92 10.63
C LEU A 548 -21.73 -32.47 11.22
N GLU A 549 -22.72 -31.61 11.40
CA GLU A 549 -24.07 -32.00 11.87
C GLU A 549 -24.78 -32.89 10.81
N HIS A 550 -24.51 -32.62 9.55
CA HIS A 550 -25.11 -33.23 8.36
C HIS A 550 -24.06 -33.32 7.24
N PRO A 551 -24.27 -34.17 6.21
CA PRO A 551 -23.38 -34.19 5.06
C PRO A 551 -23.39 -32.81 4.39
N ALA A 552 -22.24 -32.24 4.05
CA ALA A 552 -22.19 -30.94 3.37
C ALA A 552 -21.06 -30.93 2.34
N ALA A 553 -21.40 -31.16 1.06
CA ALA A 553 -20.41 -31.27 -0.02
C ALA A 553 -19.63 -29.97 -0.28
N TYR A 554 -20.21 -28.82 0.08
CA TYR A 554 -19.61 -27.48 0.00
C TYR A 554 -18.70 -27.15 1.20
N PHE A 555 -18.54 -28.04 2.19
CA PHE A 555 -17.72 -27.74 3.36
C PHE A 555 -16.26 -27.35 3.03
N PRO A 556 -15.58 -27.97 2.03
CA PRO A 556 -14.25 -27.52 1.64
C PRO A 556 -14.18 -26.07 1.17
N THR A 557 -15.25 -25.48 0.59
CA THR A 557 -15.25 -24.05 0.23
C THR A 557 -15.48 -23.18 1.46
N MET A 558 -16.29 -23.64 2.43
CA MET A 558 -16.50 -22.92 3.70
C MET A 558 -15.25 -22.92 4.59
N ALA A 559 -14.45 -23.99 4.56
CA ALA A 559 -13.26 -24.13 5.39
C ALA A 559 -12.17 -23.08 5.09
N GLY A 560 -12.24 -22.41 3.93
CA GLY A 560 -11.37 -21.28 3.57
C GLY A 560 -11.82 -19.92 4.12
N LEU A 561 -13.07 -19.81 4.58
CA LEU A 561 -13.63 -18.55 5.07
C LEU A 561 -12.95 -18.08 6.35
N TRP A 562 -12.93 -16.75 6.56
CA TRP A 562 -12.28 -16.09 7.70
C TRP A 562 -12.65 -16.62 9.09
N PRO A 563 -13.86 -17.16 9.39
CA PRO A 563 -14.14 -17.75 10.70
C PRO A 563 -13.36 -19.05 10.98
N TYR A 564 -12.86 -19.73 9.94
CA TYR A 564 -12.08 -20.97 10.03
C TYR A 564 -10.57 -20.77 9.99
N ARG A 565 -10.10 -19.57 9.60
CA ARG A 565 -8.67 -19.25 9.51
C ARG A 565 -7.99 -19.45 10.88
N PRO A 566 -6.78 -20.05 10.93
CA PRO A 566 -6.02 -20.15 12.16
C PRO A 566 -5.72 -18.75 12.69
N LEU A 567 -5.63 -18.62 14.02
CA LEU A 567 -5.28 -17.37 14.68
C LEU A 567 -4.12 -17.60 15.64
N PRO A 568 -3.23 -16.61 15.82
CA PRO A 568 -2.09 -16.71 16.71
C PRO A 568 -2.56 -16.59 18.17
N ALA A 569 -3.05 -17.69 18.76
CA ALA A 569 -3.68 -17.73 20.08
C ALA A 569 -2.92 -16.94 21.15
N LYS A 570 -1.60 -17.12 21.21
CA LYS A 570 -0.71 -16.42 22.14
C LYS A 570 -0.75 -14.89 21.97
N ALA A 571 -0.76 -14.39 20.73
CA ALA A 571 -0.82 -12.96 20.47
C ALA A 571 -2.19 -12.39 20.88
N VAL A 572 -3.28 -13.08 20.51
CA VAL A 572 -4.65 -12.66 20.87
C VAL A 572 -4.83 -12.62 22.39
N GLU A 573 -4.37 -13.66 23.10
CA GLU A 573 -4.46 -13.75 24.57
C GLU A 573 -3.57 -12.71 25.28
N THR A 574 -2.41 -12.39 24.70
CA THR A 574 -1.46 -11.43 25.30
C THR A 574 -1.90 -9.98 25.13
N TYR A 575 -2.37 -9.62 23.93
CA TYR A 575 -2.62 -8.23 23.55
C TYR A 575 -4.10 -7.85 23.55
N GLY A 576 -5.02 -8.82 23.71
CA GLY A 576 -6.46 -8.57 23.74
C GLY A 576 -6.91 -7.85 22.47
N GLU A 577 -7.74 -6.81 22.59
CA GLU A 577 -8.22 -6.01 21.44
C GLU A 577 -7.11 -5.37 20.60
N GLN A 578 -5.91 -5.17 21.16
CA GLN A 578 -4.78 -4.56 20.46
C GLN A 578 -3.94 -5.58 19.68
N TRP A 579 -4.34 -6.86 19.62
CA TRP A 579 -3.55 -7.90 18.97
C TRP A 579 -3.37 -7.65 17.47
N THR A 580 -4.30 -6.93 16.82
CA THR A 580 -4.23 -6.57 15.40
C THR A 580 -3.41 -5.31 15.13
N GLU A 581 -2.89 -4.62 16.14
CA GLU A 581 -2.03 -3.46 15.92
C GLU A 581 -0.72 -3.88 15.20
N PRO A 582 -0.15 -3.04 14.30
CA PRO A 582 1.00 -3.42 13.47
C PRO A 582 2.19 -4.02 14.23
N GLN A 583 2.45 -3.54 15.45
CA GLN A 583 3.53 -4.02 16.31
C GLN A 583 3.24 -5.36 17.02
N ASN A 584 1.98 -5.78 17.08
CA ASN A 584 1.52 -6.95 17.85
C ASN A 584 1.11 -8.11 16.94
N ILE A 585 0.49 -7.80 15.79
CA ILE A 585 -0.13 -8.79 14.91
C ILE A 585 0.88 -9.82 14.42
N GLN A 586 0.49 -11.09 14.48
CA GLN A 586 1.20 -12.18 13.82
C GLN A 586 0.38 -12.67 12.64
N SER A 587 1.00 -12.75 11.47
CA SER A 587 0.37 -13.18 10.21
C SER A 587 1.09 -14.43 9.68
N ASN A 588 0.38 -15.24 8.91
CA ASN A 588 0.94 -16.38 8.18
C ASN A 588 0.65 -16.32 6.66
N GLY A 589 -0.02 -15.25 6.20
CA GLY A 589 -0.31 -14.98 4.80
C GLY A 589 0.86 -14.39 4.02
N SER A 590 0.59 -14.06 2.75
CA SER A 590 1.58 -13.59 1.77
C SER A 590 2.14 -12.19 2.08
N TYR A 591 1.39 -11.40 2.85
CA TYR A 591 1.80 -10.09 3.33
C TYR A 591 1.68 -9.98 4.85
N LYS A 592 2.36 -8.98 5.41
CA LYS A 592 2.25 -8.57 6.81
C LYS A 592 1.96 -7.06 6.88
N VAL A 593 1.27 -6.64 7.94
CA VAL A 593 1.02 -5.22 8.19
C VAL A 593 2.34 -4.53 8.48
N ALA A 594 2.66 -3.49 7.72
CA ALA A 594 3.85 -2.68 7.90
C ALA A 594 3.53 -1.34 8.57
N ALA A 595 2.41 -0.73 8.20
CA ALA A 595 1.85 0.43 8.86
C ALA A 595 0.33 0.48 8.66
N TRP A 596 -0.36 1.10 9.61
CA TRP A 596 -1.79 1.36 9.50
C TRP A 596 -2.09 2.74 10.08
N GLU A 597 -2.29 3.71 9.20
CA GLU A 597 -2.82 5.02 9.56
C GLU A 597 -4.32 5.00 9.32
N LYS A 598 -5.09 4.95 10.41
CA LYS A 598 -6.55 4.90 10.37
C LYS A 598 -7.09 6.04 9.51
N ASP A 599 -8.08 5.73 8.68
CA ASP A 599 -8.77 6.64 7.76
C ASP A 599 -7.90 7.24 6.64
N ILE A 600 -6.63 6.86 6.52
CA ILE A 600 -5.71 7.38 5.51
C ILE A 600 -5.19 6.25 4.61
N VAL A 601 -4.43 5.31 5.18
CA VAL A 601 -3.78 4.25 4.42
C VAL A 601 -3.42 3.05 5.29
N MET A 602 -3.54 1.86 4.71
CA MET A 602 -2.91 0.65 5.23
C MET A 602 -1.80 0.19 4.29
N VAL A 603 -0.61 -0.05 4.85
CA VAL A 603 0.55 -0.51 4.12
C VAL A 603 0.86 -1.94 4.52
N LEU A 604 0.81 -2.83 3.53
CA LEU A 604 1.25 -4.21 3.67
C LEU A 604 2.57 -4.41 2.94
N ARG A 605 3.47 -5.20 3.52
CA ARG A 605 4.72 -5.61 2.87
C ARG A 605 4.76 -7.11 2.75
N LYS A 606 5.40 -7.58 1.69
CA LYS A 606 5.67 -9.02 1.47
C LYS A 606 6.16 -9.66 2.77
N ASN A 607 5.53 -10.75 3.15
CA ASN A 607 5.91 -11.51 4.33
C ASN A 607 7.05 -12.48 3.96
N PRO A 608 8.29 -12.27 4.43
CA PRO A 608 9.41 -13.16 4.11
C PRO A 608 9.25 -14.56 4.72
N SER A 609 8.39 -14.72 5.74
CA SER A 609 8.11 -15.98 6.40
C SER A 609 6.97 -16.77 5.74
N TYR A 610 6.32 -16.22 4.72
CA TYR A 610 5.29 -16.92 3.95
C TYR A 610 5.88 -18.16 3.27
N TYR A 611 5.16 -19.28 3.27
CA TYR A 611 5.66 -20.55 2.74
C TYR A 611 6.12 -20.46 1.27
N ASP A 612 5.47 -19.61 0.46
CA ASP A 612 5.78 -19.38 -0.95
C ASP A 612 6.33 -17.98 -1.20
N ALA A 613 7.06 -17.41 -0.23
CA ALA A 613 7.58 -16.05 -0.34
C ALA A 613 8.37 -15.83 -1.64
N GLY A 614 8.98 -16.87 -2.22
CA GLY A 614 9.68 -16.80 -3.51
C GLY A 614 8.80 -16.39 -4.70
N LYS A 615 7.50 -16.70 -4.69
CA LYS A 615 6.57 -16.36 -5.79
C LYS A 615 5.97 -14.97 -5.70
N ILE A 616 5.94 -14.38 -4.51
CA ILE A 616 5.35 -13.07 -4.29
C ILE A 616 6.18 -12.01 -5.01
N SER A 617 5.64 -11.44 -6.08
CA SER A 617 6.36 -10.49 -6.94
C SER A 617 6.20 -9.04 -6.51
N ILE A 618 5.06 -8.68 -5.94
CA ILE A 618 4.77 -7.31 -5.50
C ILE A 618 5.33 -7.11 -4.07
N PRO A 619 6.31 -6.20 -3.86
CA PRO A 619 6.93 -6.00 -2.54
C PRO A 619 6.02 -5.30 -1.52
N GLU A 620 5.22 -4.32 -1.96
CA GLU A 620 4.40 -3.49 -1.09
C GLU A 620 3.00 -3.28 -1.70
N VAL A 621 1.97 -3.34 -0.86
CA VAL A 621 0.59 -3.04 -1.21
C VAL A 621 0.11 -1.90 -0.32
N ARG A 622 -0.49 -0.88 -0.92
CA ARG A 622 -1.08 0.25 -0.21
C ARG A 622 -2.56 0.35 -0.50
N TYR A 623 -3.35 0.28 0.55
CA TYR A 623 -4.80 0.51 0.54
C TYR A 623 -5.07 1.95 0.95
N TYR A 624 -5.41 2.81 0.00
CA TYR A 624 -5.76 4.20 0.22
C TYR A 624 -7.24 4.35 0.54
N ILE A 625 -7.54 4.99 1.66
CA ILE A 625 -8.92 5.28 2.05
C ILE A 625 -9.44 6.45 1.23
N ILE A 626 -10.33 6.18 0.28
CA ILE A 626 -10.87 7.16 -0.67
C ILE A 626 -12.41 7.11 -0.60
N PRO A 627 -13.05 8.08 0.08
CA PRO A 627 -14.49 8.07 0.28
C PRO A 627 -15.32 8.26 -0.99
N GLU A 628 -14.77 8.91 -2.03
CA GLU A 628 -15.52 9.28 -3.23
C GLU A 628 -14.98 8.59 -4.48
N SER A 629 -15.86 7.88 -5.20
CA SER A 629 -15.52 7.19 -6.44
C SER A 629 -15.01 8.13 -7.54
N SER A 630 -15.50 9.37 -7.60
CA SER A 630 -15.02 10.40 -8.53
C SER A 630 -13.55 10.76 -8.28
N VAL A 631 -13.15 10.90 -7.01
CA VAL A 631 -11.76 11.15 -6.60
C VAL A 631 -10.90 9.95 -6.94
N GLY A 632 -11.37 8.73 -6.64
CA GLY A 632 -10.68 7.50 -7.02
C GLY A 632 -10.44 7.39 -8.52
N LEU A 633 -11.42 7.77 -9.36
CA LEU A 633 -11.27 7.76 -10.82
C LEU A 633 -10.22 8.77 -11.29
N ALA A 634 -10.23 9.98 -10.73
CA ALA A 634 -9.21 10.99 -11.04
C ALA A 634 -7.80 10.53 -10.62
N MET A 635 -7.66 9.93 -9.43
CA MET A 635 -6.41 9.35 -8.96
C MET A 635 -5.93 8.21 -9.87
N TYR A 636 -6.83 7.34 -10.30
CA TYR A 636 -6.52 6.30 -11.27
C TYR A 636 -6.02 6.91 -12.58
N GLU A 637 -6.71 7.90 -13.15
CA GLU A 637 -6.29 8.59 -14.38
C GLU A 637 -4.92 9.29 -14.24
N ASN A 638 -4.60 9.79 -13.04
CA ASN A 638 -3.31 10.40 -12.70
C ASN A 638 -2.19 9.41 -12.39
N ASN A 639 -2.42 8.09 -12.52
CA ASN A 639 -1.50 7.03 -12.11
C ASN A 639 -1.18 7.04 -10.61
N GLU A 640 -2.10 7.47 -9.76
CA GLU A 640 -1.98 7.38 -8.30
C GLU A 640 -2.62 6.09 -7.75
N LEU A 641 -3.41 5.40 -8.59
CA LEU A 641 -3.97 4.07 -8.32
C LEU A 641 -3.66 3.12 -9.48
N ASP A 642 -3.46 1.85 -9.15
CA ASP A 642 -3.19 0.79 -10.12
C ASP A 642 -4.44 0.02 -10.53
N ILE A 643 -5.40 -0.11 -9.60
CA ILE A 643 -6.69 -0.77 -9.83
C ILE A 643 -7.79 0.11 -9.25
N MET A 644 -8.94 0.14 -9.92
CA MET A 644 -10.19 0.69 -9.39
C MET A 644 -11.35 -0.22 -9.80
N GLY A 645 -12.44 -0.23 -9.04
CA GLY A 645 -13.59 -1.11 -9.27
C GLY A 645 -13.52 -2.40 -8.46
N SER A 646 -14.20 -3.47 -8.91
CA SER A 646 -14.28 -4.73 -8.16
C SER A 646 -14.87 -4.52 -6.75
N SER A 647 -14.40 -5.29 -5.76
CA SER A 647 -14.65 -5.16 -4.33
C SER A 647 -13.91 -3.99 -3.65
N TYR A 648 -13.16 -3.17 -4.39
CA TYR A 648 -12.42 -2.03 -3.86
C TYR A 648 -13.29 -0.77 -3.79
N LEU A 649 -13.14 0.14 -4.75
CA LEU A 649 -13.92 1.37 -4.89
C LEU A 649 -14.65 1.32 -6.23
N ARG A 650 -15.99 1.28 -6.20
CA ARG A 650 -16.83 1.13 -7.41
C ARG A 650 -16.57 2.27 -8.41
N LEU A 651 -16.63 1.96 -9.70
CA LEU A 651 -16.58 3.00 -10.75
C LEU A 651 -17.90 3.78 -10.78
N PRO A 652 -17.88 5.12 -10.94
CA PRO A 652 -19.11 5.89 -11.12
C PRO A 652 -19.83 5.44 -12.39
N PHE A 653 -21.10 5.02 -12.27
CA PHE A 653 -21.90 4.55 -13.42
C PHE A 653 -21.94 5.59 -14.55
N THR A 654 -22.06 6.88 -14.21
CA THR A 654 -22.10 8.01 -15.15
C THR A 654 -20.82 8.18 -15.98
N GLU A 655 -19.71 7.63 -15.52
CA GLU A 655 -18.41 7.71 -16.20
C GLU A 655 -18.15 6.50 -17.10
N LEU A 656 -18.94 5.43 -17.00
CA LEU A 656 -18.70 4.19 -17.74
C LEU A 656 -18.81 4.37 -19.25
N ALA A 657 -19.76 5.19 -19.73
CA ALA A 657 -19.85 5.52 -21.15
C ALA A 657 -18.56 6.22 -21.64
N ARG A 658 -18.07 7.21 -20.89
CA ARG A 658 -16.82 7.91 -21.20
C ARG A 658 -15.61 6.97 -21.16
N ILE A 659 -15.53 6.09 -20.16
CA ILE A 659 -14.45 5.11 -20.02
C ILE A 659 -14.41 4.16 -21.23
N LYS A 660 -15.57 3.67 -21.69
CA LYS A 660 -15.70 2.79 -22.85
C LYS A 660 -15.36 3.50 -24.17
N ASP A 661 -15.68 4.79 -24.27
CA ASP A 661 -15.38 5.61 -25.45
C ASP A 661 -13.92 6.12 -25.48
N ASP A 662 -13.24 6.18 -24.34
CA ASP A 662 -11.83 6.60 -24.26
C ASP A 662 -10.89 5.47 -24.71
N PRO A 663 -10.01 5.70 -25.70
CA PRO A 663 -9.19 4.65 -26.30
C PRO A 663 -8.08 4.10 -25.38
N VAL A 664 -7.75 4.79 -24.30
CA VAL A 664 -6.78 4.35 -23.29
C VAL A 664 -7.50 3.60 -22.18
N LEU A 665 -8.52 4.22 -21.58
CA LEU A 665 -9.25 3.64 -20.45
C LEU A 665 -10.02 2.38 -20.87
N ASN A 666 -10.59 2.33 -22.08
CA ASN A 666 -11.28 1.15 -22.56
C ASN A 666 -10.37 -0.08 -22.68
N ARG A 667 -9.05 0.10 -22.88
CA ARG A 667 -8.09 -1.02 -22.86
C ARG A 667 -7.75 -1.50 -21.46
N GLN A 668 -7.97 -0.66 -20.46
CA GLN A 668 -7.76 -0.92 -19.04
C GLN A 668 -9.05 -1.41 -18.37
N TYR A 669 -10.18 -1.25 -19.06
CA TYR A 669 -11.51 -1.58 -18.57
C TYR A 669 -11.82 -3.07 -18.72
N SER A 670 -12.41 -3.63 -17.67
CA SER A 670 -12.99 -4.97 -17.68
C SER A 670 -14.33 -4.96 -16.96
N SER A 671 -15.22 -5.85 -17.37
CA SER A 671 -16.50 -6.09 -16.70
C SER A 671 -16.69 -7.59 -16.50
N VAL A 672 -16.97 -8.00 -15.27
CA VAL A 672 -17.08 -9.41 -14.88
C VAL A 672 -18.30 -9.63 -13.98
N PRO A 673 -18.87 -10.85 -13.93
CA PRO A 673 -19.93 -11.17 -12.99
C PRO A 673 -19.54 -10.80 -11.55
N HIS A 674 -20.34 -9.95 -10.90
CA HIS A 674 -20.29 -9.79 -9.46
C HIS A 674 -21.33 -10.76 -8.86
N PHE A 675 -20.98 -11.50 -7.82
CA PHE A 675 -21.82 -12.57 -7.27
C PHE A 675 -22.93 -12.04 -6.36
N CYS A 676 -23.53 -10.92 -6.73
CA CYS A 676 -24.58 -10.24 -6.00
C CYS A 676 -25.85 -10.10 -6.83
N THR A 677 -26.99 -10.13 -6.13
CA THR A 677 -28.31 -9.85 -6.69
C THR A 677 -28.95 -8.70 -5.94
N TYR A 678 -29.44 -7.69 -6.65
CA TYR A 678 -30.29 -6.65 -6.09
C TYR A 678 -31.75 -7.05 -6.22
N ALA A 679 -32.51 -7.01 -5.12
CA ALA A 679 -33.91 -7.36 -5.09
C ALA A 679 -34.73 -6.51 -4.09
N TYR A 680 -36.04 -6.72 -4.09
CA TYR A 680 -36.93 -6.39 -2.99
C TYR A 680 -37.55 -7.66 -2.42
N ALA A 681 -37.85 -7.71 -1.13
CA ALA A 681 -38.60 -8.80 -0.52
C ALA A 681 -39.85 -8.28 0.20
N PHE A 682 -40.88 -9.12 0.29
CA PHE A 682 -42.17 -8.77 0.88
C PHE A 682 -42.32 -9.35 2.28
N ASN A 683 -42.83 -8.56 3.23
CA ASN A 683 -43.29 -9.14 4.50
C ASN A 683 -44.60 -9.92 4.27
N THR A 684 -44.52 -11.25 4.19
CA THR A 684 -45.66 -12.11 3.83
C THR A 684 -46.71 -12.23 4.93
N ARG A 685 -46.52 -11.56 6.08
CA ARG A 685 -47.48 -11.50 7.19
C ARG A 685 -48.31 -10.21 7.21
N ARG A 686 -48.06 -9.27 6.29
CA ARG A 686 -48.74 -7.97 6.25
C ARG A 686 -49.68 -7.85 5.05
N PRO A 687 -50.98 -7.58 5.26
CA PRO A 687 -51.87 -7.25 4.14
C PRO A 687 -51.50 -5.89 3.54
N PRO A 688 -51.55 -5.74 2.19
CA PRO A 688 -52.05 -6.71 1.21
C PRO A 688 -50.97 -7.60 0.58
N VAL A 689 -49.70 -7.49 1.01
CA VAL A 689 -48.56 -8.21 0.42
C VAL A 689 -48.40 -9.64 0.94
N ASP A 690 -49.24 -10.06 1.90
CA ASP A 690 -49.48 -11.44 2.31
C ASP A 690 -50.10 -12.28 1.17
N ASN A 691 -50.84 -11.66 0.25
CA ASN A 691 -51.44 -12.32 -0.90
C ASN A 691 -50.41 -12.54 -2.04
N PRO A 692 -50.15 -13.80 -2.48
CA PRO A 692 -49.20 -14.08 -3.56
C PRO A 692 -49.58 -13.40 -4.88
N LEU A 693 -50.87 -13.23 -5.20
CA LEU A 693 -51.29 -12.55 -6.43
C LEU A 693 -50.86 -11.06 -6.44
N VAL A 694 -50.88 -10.40 -5.28
CA VAL A 694 -50.38 -9.03 -5.14
C VAL A 694 -48.88 -8.98 -5.38
N ARG A 695 -48.11 -9.90 -4.79
CA ARG A 695 -46.65 -9.97 -4.99
C ARG A 695 -46.27 -10.25 -6.44
N LYS A 696 -46.98 -11.19 -7.10
CA LYS A 696 -46.82 -11.48 -8.54
C LYS A 696 -47.13 -10.27 -9.40
N ALA A 697 -48.22 -9.55 -9.09
CA ALA A 697 -48.58 -8.34 -9.81
C ALA A 697 -47.49 -7.26 -9.68
N ILE A 698 -46.98 -7.01 -8.47
CA ILE A 698 -45.91 -6.04 -8.24
C ILE A 698 -44.65 -6.44 -9.00
N SER A 699 -44.20 -7.71 -8.93
CA SER A 699 -43.01 -8.19 -9.66
C SER A 699 -43.13 -8.04 -11.19
N ALA A 700 -44.30 -8.33 -11.74
CA ALA A 700 -44.57 -8.21 -13.19
C ALA A 700 -44.77 -6.77 -13.67
N ALA A 701 -45.03 -5.82 -12.77
CA ALA A 701 -45.20 -4.40 -13.11
C ALA A 701 -43.88 -3.62 -13.12
N ILE A 702 -42.78 -4.20 -12.61
CA ILE A 702 -41.47 -3.55 -12.59
C ILE A 702 -40.73 -3.87 -13.89
N ASP A 703 -40.49 -2.82 -14.70
CA ASP A 703 -39.68 -2.89 -15.91
C ASP A 703 -38.19 -2.84 -15.54
N ARG A 704 -37.61 -4.03 -15.38
CA ARG A 704 -36.20 -4.19 -14.98
C ARG A 704 -35.23 -3.60 -15.99
N GLN A 705 -35.51 -3.76 -17.29
CA GLN A 705 -34.61 -3.26 -18.33
C GLN A 705 -34.64 -1.73 -18.34
N LEU A 706 -35.82 -1.11 -18.28
CA LEU A 706 -35.94 0.34 -18.21
C LEU A 706 -35.25 0.90 -16.94
N LEU A 707 -35.39 0.22 -15.80
CA LEU A 707 -34.72 0.60 -14.56
C LEU A 707 -33.20 0.56 -14.71
N ILE A 708 -32.66 -0.51 -15.29
CA ILE A 708 -31.23 -0.67 -15.56
C ILE A 708 -30.74 0.41 -16.54
N ASP A 709 -31.46 0.65 -17.64
CA ASP A 709 -31.10 1.63 -18.65
C ASP A 709 -31.07 3.07 -18.10
N LEU A 710 -32.00 3.42 -17.21
CA LEU A 710 -32.13 4.79 -16.67
C LEU A 710 -31.29 5.05 -15.42
N ILE A 711 -31.05 4.05 -14.57
CA ILE A 711 -30.40 4.23 -13.27
C ILE A 711 -28.96 3.75 -13.29
N THR A 712 -28.70 2.57 -13.86
CA THR A 712 -27.36 1.98 -13.94
C THR A 712 -26.76 2.11 -15.34
N GLU A 713 -27.40 2.89 -16.22
CA GLU A 713 -26.97 3.19 -17.59
C GLU A 713 -26.69 1.94 -18.43
N GLY A 714 -27.49 0.89 -18.24
CA GLY A 714 -27.37 -0.35 -19.03
C GLY A 714 -26.27 -1.29 -18.55
N ASN A 715 -25.66 -1.05 -17.39
CA ASN A 715 -24.45 -1.76 -16.96
C ASN A 715 -24.70 -3.01 -16.10
N GLU A 716 -25.97 -3.37 -15.87
CA GLU A 716 -26.37 -4.54 -15.07
C GLU A 716 -27.17 -5.55 -15.90
N ILE A 717 -27.35 -6.77 -15.37
CA ILE A 717 -28.11 -7.83 -16.06
C ILE A 717 -29.49 -8.01 -15.40
N PRO A 718 -30.63 -7.92 -16.13
CA PRO A 718 -31.95 -8.19 -15.56
C PRO A 718 -32.02 -9.57 -14.88
N ALA A 719 -32.56 -9.62 -13.67
CA ALA A 719 -32.71 -10.86 -12.90
C ALA A 719 -34.18 -11.28 -12.80
N SER A 720 -34.47 -12.56 -13.02
CA SER A 720 -35.77 -13.18 -12.73
C SER A 720 -35.71 -14.21 -11.60
N THR A 721 -34.52 -14.71 -11.27
CA THR A 721 -34.22 -15.61 -10.14
C THR A 721 -33.33 -14.92 -9.12
N PHE A 722 -33.26 -15.43 -7.89
CA PHE A 722 -32.52 -14.74 -6.82
C PHE A 722 -31.04 -15.12 -6.77
N THR A 723 -30.73 -16.41 -6.95
CA THR A 723 -29.36 -16.94 -7.00
C THR A 723 -28.69 -16.49 -8.29
N ARG A 724 -27.55 -15.82 -8.15
CA ARG A 724 -26.75 -15.27 -9.25
C ARG A 724 -26.03 -16.39 -10.01
N PRO A 725 -26.22 -16.55 -11.34
CA PRO A 725 -25.34 -17.41 -12.13
C PRO A 725 -23.91 -16.87 -12.18
N PRO A 726 -22.85 -17.68 -12.38
CA PRO A 726 -22.85 -19.12 -12.52
C PRO A 726 -22.68 -19.88 -11.19
N THR A 727 -23.11 -19.34 -10.03
CA THR A 727 -23.08 -20.07 -8.75
C THR A 727 -23.63 -21.48 -8.89
N PHE A 728 -23.01 -22.47 -8.24
CA PHE A 728 -23.49 -23.85 -8.28
C PHE A 728 -24.96 -23.92 -7.84
N GLY A 729 -25.82 -24.53 -8.65
CA GLY A 729 -27.25 -24.63 -8.34
C GLY A 729 -28.10 -23.44 -8.78
N SER A 730 -27.49 -22.38 -9.33
CA SER A 730 -28.24 -21.30 -9.99
C SER A 730 -29.00 -21.81 -11.23
N VAL A 731 -30.12 -21.17 -11.52
CA VAL A 731 -30.94 -21.46 -12.71
C VAL A 731 -30.38 -20.69 -13.90
N ASP A 732 -30.29 -21.33 -15.08
CA ASP A 732 -29.92 -20.61 -16.30
C ASP A 732 -31.06 -19.64 -16.67
N PRO A 733 -30.81 -18.32 -16.84
CA PRO A 733 -31.84 -17.35 -17.22
C PRO A 733 -32.63 -17.72 -18.49
N LYS A 734 -32.07 -18.55 -19.37
CA LYS A 734 -32.74 -19.07 -20.58
C LYS A 734 -33.89 -20.03 -20.28
N GLU A 735 -33.90 -20.66 -19.11
CA GLU A 735 -34.99 -21.57 -18.70
C GLU A 735 -36.31 -20.84 -18.47
N GLY A 736 -36.27 -19.52 -18.28
CA GLY A 736 -37.48 -18.71 -18.14
C GLY A 736 -38.19 -18.82 -16.79
N ILE A 737 -37.50 -19.33 -15.76
CA ILE A 737 -38.02 -19.33 -14.39
C ILE A 737 -38.04 -17.91 -13.82
N GLY A 738 -39.09 -17.62 -13.06
CA GLY A 738 -39.29 -16.34 -12.37
C GLY A 738 -40.11 -15.35 -13.17
N ILE A 739 -40.68 -14.37 -12.48
CA ILE A 739 -41.63 -13.42 -13.08
C ILE A 739 -40.90 -12.33 -13.85
N ARG A 740 -41.23 -12.22 -15.14
CA ARG A 740 -40.75 -11.17 -16.04
C ARG A 740 -41.74 -10.02 -16.14
N PHE A 741 -41.26 -8.88 -16.64
CA PHE A 741 -42.09 -7.70 -16.89
C PHE A 741 -43.26 -8.03 -17.84
N ASN A 742 -44.49 -7.88 -17.34
CA ASN A 742 -45.73 -8.08 -18.07
C ASN A 742 -46.86 -7.30 -17.38
N PRO A 743 -47.02 -5.99 -17.69
CA PRO A 743 -47.97 -5.13 -16.99
C PRO A 743 -49.43 -5.56 -17.22
N ASN A 744 -49.73 -6.23 -18.34
CA ASN A 744 -51.07 -6.75 -18.62
C ASN A 744 -51.41 -7.96 -17.73
N GLN A 745 -50.45 -8.84 -17.47
CA GLN A 745 -50.63 -9.92 -16.50
C GLN A 745 -50.65 -9.38 -15.06
N ALA A 746 -49.84 -8.37 -14.77
CA ALA A 746 -49.83 -7.71 -13.47
C ALA A 746 -51.20 -7.14 -13.08
N LYS A 747 -51.86 -6.40 -13.99
CA LYS A 747 -53.22 -5.88 -13.79
C LYS A 747 -54.25 -6.98 -13.54
N ARG A 748 -54.13 -8.11 -14.26
CA ARG A 748 -55.03 -9.27 -14.09
C ARG A 748 -54.88 -9.89 -12.71
N TRP A 749 -53.65 -10.18 -12.27
CA TRP A 749 -53.40 -10.70 -10.93
C TRP A 749 -53.85 -9.74 -9.82
N LEU A 750 -53.64 -8.43 -10.01
CA LEU A 750 -54.10 -7.44 -9.03
C LEU A 750 -55.63 -7.36 -8.95
N ALA A 751 -56.33 -7.47 -10.08
CA ALA A 751 -57.79 -7.54 -10.12
C ALA A 751 -58.33 -8.82 -9.47
N GLU A 752 -57.70 -9.97 -9.75
CA GLU A 752 -58.01 -11.26 -9.10
C GLU A 752 -57.76 -11.22 -7.58
N ALA A 753 -56.77 -10.44 -7.14
CA ALA A 753 -56.52 -10.18 -5.72
C ALA A 753 -57.55 -9.25 -5.06
N GLY A 754 -58.52 -8.72 -5.82
CA GLY A 754 -59.59 -7.85 -5.32
C GLY A 754 -59.36 -6.34 -5.54
N TYR A 755 -58.32 -5.95 -6.28
CA TYR A 755 -57.94 -4.55 -6.49
C TYR A 755 -57.88 -4.17 -7.99
N PRO A 756 -59.00 -4.25 -8.73
CA PRO A 756 -59.03 -3.88 -10.14
C PRO A 756 -58.58 -2.42 -10.32
N ASP A 757 -57.63 -2.20 -11.22
CA ASP A 757 -56.99 -0.89 -11.49
C ASP A 757 -56.46 -0.18 -10.22
N GLY A 758 -56.04 -0.96 -9.21
CA GLY A 758 -55.54 -0.46 -7.92
C GLY A 758 -56.62 0.12 -7.00
N LYS A 759 -57.90 0.04 -7.37
CA LYS A 759 -58.99 0.63 -6.60
C LYS A 759 -59.10 -0.03 -5.22
N GLY A 760 -58.99 0.78 -4.16
CA GLY A 760 -59.05 0.31 -2.78
C GLY A 760 -57.76 -0.32 -2.26
N PHE A 761 -56.68 -0.32 -3.06
CA PHE A 761 -55.37 -0.80 -2.62
C PHE A 761 -54.75 0.22 -1.64
N PRO A 762 -54.34 -0.20 -0.43
CA PRO A 762 -53.72 0.70 0.54
C PRO A 762 -52.31 1.12 0.10
N ALA A 763 -51.85 2.30 0.53
CA ALA A 763 -50.47 2.68 0.31
C ALA A 763 -49.52 1.71 1.05
N ILE A 764 -48.48 1.24 0.37
CA ILE A 764 -47.48 0.32 0.94
C ILE A 764 -46.17 1.04 1.23
N LYS A 765 -45.47 0.64 2.28
CA LYS A 765 -44.17 1.17 2.66
C LYS A 765 -43.05 0.31 2.06
N LEU A 766 -42.12 0.98 1.37
CA LEU A 766 -40.90 0.38 0.85
C LEU A 766 -39.72 0.97 1.64
N MET A 767 -39.03 0.14 2.42
CA MET A 767 -37.88 0.60 3.20
C MET A 767 -36.56 0.17 2.55
N TYR A 768 -35.55 1.02 2.63
CA TYR A 768 -34.20 0.74 2.15
C TYR A 768 -33.15 1.33 3.11
N ASN A 769 -31.95 0.75 3.13
CA ASN A 769 -30.82 1.37 3.81
C ASN A 769 -30.36 2.62 3.05
N ALA A 770 -30.02 3.70 3.75
CA ALA A 770 -29.75 5.01 3.18
C ALA A 770 -28.61 4.96 2.16
N SER A 771 -28.92 5.30 0.90
CA SER A 771 -28.00 5.38 -0.22
C SER A 771 -28.70 6.14 -1.35
N GLU A 772 -27.97 7.00 -2.06
CA GLU A 772 -28.50 7.73 -3.22
C GLU A 772 -29.03 6.76 -4.30
N THR A 773 -28.27 5.70 -4.59
CA THR A 773 -28.64 4.68 -5.57
C THR A 773 -29.91 3.95 -5.14
N HIS A 774 -30.05 3.59 -3.86
CA HIS A 774 -31.23 2.89 -3.37
C HIS A 774 -32.48 3.79 -3.39
N ALA A 775 -32.32 5.09 -3.11
CA ALA A 775 -33.40 6.07 -3.22
C ALA A 775 -33.91 6.17 -4.67
N LYS A 776 -33.01 6.33 -5.65
CA LYS A 776 -33.36 6.36 -7.08
C LYS A 776 -34.07 5.08 -7.54
N ILE A 777 -33.61 3.91 -7.12
CA ILE A 777 -34.26 2.62 -7.43
C ILE A 777 -35.66 2.56 -6.81
N ALA A 778 -35.81 2.97 -5.55
CA ALA A 778 -37.10 2.96 -4.86
C ALA A 778 -38.13 3.92 -5.51
N GLU A 779 -37.69 5.10 -5.95
CA GLU A 779 -38.51 6.07 -6.70
C GLU A 779 -38.93 5.54 -8.08
N ALA A 780 -38.04 4.83 -8.77
CA ALA A 780 -38.37 4.18 -10.04
C ALA A 780 -39.38 3.04 -9.86
N VAL A 781 -39.23 2.22 -8.81
CA VAL A 781 -40.22 1.20 -8.45
C VAL A 781 -41.56 1.84 -8.08
N GLN A 782 -41.56 2.91 -7.27
CA GLN A 782 -42.76 3.70 -6.96
C GLN A 782 -43.45 4.18 -8.24
N THR A 783 -42.67 4.72 -9.20
CA THR A 783 -43.19 5.21 -10.48
C THR A 783 -43.80 4.08 -11.32
N CYS A 784 -43.12 2.94 -11.44
CA CYS A 784 -43.64 1.78 -12.18
C CYS A 784 -44.96 1.29 -11.59
N LEU A 785 -45.03 1.14 -10.27
CA LEU A 785 -46.23 0.64 -9.59
C LEU A 785 -47.38 1.65 -9.64
N LYS A 786 -47.08 2.96 -9.58
CA LYS A 786 -48.09 3.99 -9.79
C LYS A 786 -48.62 3.99 -11.22
N PHE A 787 -47.75 3.91 -12.21
CA PHE A 787 -48.13 3.97 -13.63
C PHE A 787 -48.90 2.73 -14.09
N TYR A 788 -48.39 1.53 -13.80
CA TYR A 788 -48.98 0.29 -14.31
C TYR A 788 -50.13 -0.25 -13.46
N LEU A 789 -50.10 -0.03 -12.13
CA LEU A 789 -51.04 -0.63 -11.19
C LEU A 789 -51.85 0.38 -10.37
N ASN A 790 -51.54 1.69 -10.47
CA ASN A 790 -52.12 2.74 -9.64
C ASN A 790 -51.96 2.50 -8.13
N ILE A 791 -50.85 1.87 -7.74
CA ILE A 791 -50.49 1.62 -6.34
C ILE A 791 -49.63 2.77 -5.83
N ASP A 792 -49.96 3.29 -4.65
CA ASP A 792 -49.14 4.29 -3.96
C ASP A 792 -48.08 3.59 -3.09
N VAL A 793 -46.80 3.87 -3.37
CA VAL A 793 -45.67 3.38 -2.57
C VAL A 793 -45.04 4.53 -1.81
N ARG A 794 -44.62 4.30 -0.57
CA ARG A 794 -43.90 5.27 0.27
C ARG A 794 -42.48 4.76 0.53
N PRO A 795 -41.48 5.20 -0.26
CA PRO A 795 -40.07 4.94 0.01
C PRO A 795 -39.63 5.57 1.35
N GLU A 796 -38.85 4.86 2.14
CA GLU A 796 -38.24 5.35 3.37
C GLU A 796 -36.81 4.83 3.52
N GLY A 797 -35.83 5.75 3.48
CA GLY A 797 -34.43 5.45 3.75
C GLY A 797 -34.13 5.48 5.25
N LYS A 798 -33.29 4.55 5.72
CA LYS A 798 -32.79 4.50 7.10
C LYS A 798 -31.30 4.19 7.15
N GLU A 799 -30.58 4.74 8.13
CA GLU A 799 -29.20 4.32 8.41
C GLU A 799 -29.12 2.80 8.70
N TRP A 800 -27.97 2.17 8.47
CA TRP A 800 -27.83 0.71 8.44
C TRP A 800 -28.36 0.00 9.70
N ASP A 801 -27.91 0.41 10.90
CA ASP A 801 -28.34 -0.21 12.15
C ASP A 801 -29.86 -0.05 12.40
N ASP A 802 -30.39 1.12 12.06
CA ASP A 802 -31.82 1.41 12.13
C ASP A 802 -32.61 0.62 11.08
N PHE A 803 -32.04 0.37 9.91
CA PHE A 803 -32.62 -0.49 8.88
C PHE A 803 -32.69 -1.94 9.37
N ILE A 804 -31.57 -2.52 9.84
CA ILE A 804 -31.51 -3.90 10.34
C ILE A 804 -32.51 -4.11 11.49
N SER A 805 -32.52 -3.23 12.48
CA SER A 805 -33.48 -3.33 13.59
C SER A 805 -34.94 -3.15 13.16
N SER A 806 -35.21 -2.44 12.06
CA SER A 806 -36.56 -2.23 11.53
C SER A 806 -37.09 -3.40 10.70
N ILE A 807 -36.22 -4.28 10.20
CA ILE A 807 -36.62 -5.45 9.40
C ILE A 807 -36.74 -6.73 10.24
N GLU A 808 -36.58 -6.64 11.55
CA GLU A 808 -36.92 -7.73 12.47
C GLU A 808 -38.43 -7.87 12.67
N GLN A 809 -38.94 -9.10 12.55
CA GLN A 809 -40.35 -9.39 12.82
C GLN A 809 -40.70 -9.06 14.29
N PRO A 810 -41.89 -8.47 14.56
CA PRO A 810 -43.00 -8.19 13.64
C PRO A 810 -42.97 -6.78 12.99
N ARG A 811 -41.86 -6.04 13.09
CA ARG A 811 -41.76 -4.62 12.68
C ARG A 811 -41.54 -4.42 11.18
N THR A 812 -41.11 -5.47 10.48
CA THR A 812 -40.77 -5.45 9.06
C THR A 812 -41.86 -4.76 8.21
N PRO A 813 -41.52 -3.78 7.36
CA PRO A 813 -42.49 -3.06 6.53
C PRO A 813 -43.01 -3.95 5.38
N ASP A 814 -43.91 -3.41 4.55
CA ASP A 814 -44.57 -4.19 3.48
C ASP A 814 -43.55 -4.68 2.44
N MET A 815 -42.60 -3.82 2.05
CA MET A 815 -41.47 -4.16 1.18
C MET A 815 -40.15 -3.66 1.77
N ILE A 816 -39.10 -4.47 1.65
CA ILE A 816 -37.73 -4.10 2.04
C ILE A 816 -36.77 -4.28 0.88
N ARG A 817 -35.81 -3.36 0.71
CA ARG A 817 -34.64 -3.60 -0.13
C ARG A 817 -33.95 -4.86 0.38
N TYR A 818 -33.73 -5.81 -0.51
CA TYR A 818 -33.16 -7.11 -0.16
C TYR A 818 -32.10 -7.46 -1.19
N GLY A 819 -30.83 -7.42 -0.81
CA GLY A 819 -29.73 -7.74 -1.71
C GLY A 819 -28.77 -8.71 -1.03
N TRP A 820 -28.17 -9.60 -1.80
CA TRP A 820 -27.26 -10.60 -1.27
C TRP A 820 -26.08 -10.81 -2.20
N CYS A 821 -24.90 -10.96 -1.62
CA CYS A 821 -23.68 -11.37 -2.27
C CYS A 821 -23.29 -12.76 -1.76
N GLY A 822 -22.71 -13.58 -2.63
CA GLY A 822 -22.29 -14.92 -2.23
C GLY A 822 -21.15 -14.94 -1.23
N ASP A 823 -21.30 -15.75 -0.18
CA ASP A 823 -20.20 -16.04 0.75
C ASP A 823 -19.37 -17.25 0.29
N TYR A 824 -20.03 -18.23 -0.31
CA TYR A 824 -19.43 -19.43 -0.88
C TYR A 824 -20.17 -19.82 -2.17
N PRO A 825 -19.53 -20.54 -3.11
CA PRO A 825 -20.02 -20.71 -4.48
C PRO A 825 -21.18 -21.72 -4.65
N ASP A 826 -22.18 -21.71 -3.76
CA ASP A 826 -23.28 -22.68 -3.74
C ASP A 826 -24.63 -22.04 -3.41
N ALA A 827 -25.67 -22.34 -4.20
CA ALA A 827 -27.02 -21.79 -4.05
C ALA A 827 -27.64 -21.96 -2.65
N ASN A 828 -27.12 -22.90 -1.84
CA ASN A 828 -27.47 -23.01 -0.43
C ASN A 828 -27.36 -21.65 0.30
N GLY A 829 -26.32 -20.87 0.02
CA GLY A 829 -26.09 -19.56 0.67
C GLY A 829 -27.13 -18.50 0.34
N TRP A 830 -27.83 -18.63 -0.79
CA TRP A 830 -28.86 -17.68 -1.22
C TRP A 830 -30.25 -18.14 -0.81
N LEU A 831 -30.50 -19.45 -0.86
CA LEU A 831 -31.82 -20.03 -0.68
C LEU A 831 -32.06 -20.50 0.76
N ASN A 832 -31.16 -21.32 1.29
CA ASN A 832 -31.30 -21.86 2.63
C ASN A 832 -31.03 -20.77 3.68
N ASP A 833 -29.91 -20.08 3.56
CA ASP A 833 -29.41 -19.20 4.63
C ASP A 833 -30.24 -17.90 4.78
N LEU A 834 -31.03 -17.54 3.76
CA LEU A 834 -31.91 -16.36 3.77
C LEU A 834 -33.41 -16.66 3.89
N PHE A 835 -33.88 -17.77 3.31
CA PHE A 835 -35.33 -18.02 3.19
C PHE A 835 -35.82 -19.28 3.91
N HIS A 836 -34.94 -20.14 4.44
CA HIS A 836 -35.39 -21.35 5.15
C HIS A 836 -36.18 -20.97 6.42
N PRO A 837 -37.47 -21.33 6.54
CA PRO A 837 -38.37 -20.76 7.57
C PRO A 837 -37.99 -21.06 9.02
N PHE A 838 -37.24 -22.15 9.26
CA PHE A 838 -36.88 -22.60 10.61
C PHE A 838 -35.39 -22.52 10.94
N ARG A 839 -34.55 -22.12 9.97
CA ARG A 839 -33.08 -22.25 10.08
C ARG A 839 -32.32 -21.01 9.60
N SER A 840 -33.02 -20.04 9.00
CA SER A 840 -32.44 -18.77 8.56
C SER A 840 -32.86 -17.61 9.45
N SER A 841 -32.17 -16.49 9.31
CA SER A 841 -32.59 -15.18 9.82
C SER A 841 -33.70 -14.57 8.96
N ASN A 842 -34.73 -15.35 8.60
CA ASN A 842 -35.80 -14.90 7.71
C ASN A 842 -36.56 -13.70 8.29
N HIS A 843 -36.21 -12.52 7.81
CA HIS A 843 -36.76 -11.23 8.23
C HIS A 843 -38.17 -10.96 7.69
N ILE A 844 -38.62 -11.71 6.69
CA ILE A 844 -39.85 -11.44 5.93
C ILE A 844 -41.04 -12.29 6.38
N GLY A 845 -40.83 -13.23 7.30
CA GLY A 845 -41.91 -14.01 7.92
C GLY A 845 -42.57 -15.03 6.99
N TRP A 846 -41.89 -15.36 5.88
CA TRP A 846 -42.36 -16.34 4.89
C TRP A 846 -42.14 -17.77 5.35
N GLU A 847 -43.16 -18.61 5.17
CA GLU A 847 -43.12 -20.02 5.52
C GLU A 847 -43.66 -20.85 4.35
N ASN A 848 -42.84 -21.74 3.81
CA ASN A 848 -43.25 -22.72 2.81
C ASN A 848 -42.60 -24.07 3.10
N ARG A 849 -43.44 -25.08 3.31
CA ARG A 849 -42.98 -26.43 3.71
C ARG A 849 -42.25 -27.16 2.59
N GLU A 850 -42.72 -27.05 1.35
CA GLU A 850 -42.06 -27.68 0.20
C GLU A 850 -40.65 -27.10 0.01
N PHE A 851 -40.51 -25.78 0.09
CA PHE A 851 -39.22 -25.10 0.04
C PHE A 851 -38.27 -25.59 1.14
N ALA A 852 -38.74 -25.65 2.39
CA ALA A 852 -37.93 -26.16 3.51
C ALA A 852 -37.47 -27.61 3.26
N GLU A 853 -38.38 -28.50 2.85
CA GLU A 853 -38.04 -29.90 2.55
C GLU A 853 -37.06 -30.04 1.38
N LEU A 854 -37.13 -29.16 0.37
CA LEU A 854 -36.17 -29.12 -0.75
C LEU A 854 -34.79 -28.66 -0.30
N MET A 855 -34.71 -27.63 0.55
CA MET A 855 -33.44 -27.13 1.08
C MET A 855 -32.79 -28.15 2.02
N ASP A 856 -33.56 -28.78 2.91
CA ASP A 856 -33.06 -29.87 3.77
C ASP A 856 -32.52 -31.04 2.90
N LYS A 857 -33.24 -31.45 1.84
CA LYS A 857 -32.76 -32.49 0.90
C LYS A 857 -31.50 -32.08 0.13
N ALA A 858 -31.41 -30.83 -0.31
CA ALA A 858 -30.26 -30.33 -1.05
C ALA A 858 -29.00 -30.27 -0.17
N ARG A 859 -29.20 -29.93 1.10
CA ARG A 859 -28.17 -29.92 2.13
C ARG A 859 -27.68 -31.33 2.47
N GLU A 860 -28.58 -32.30 2.64
CA GLU A 860 -28.23 -33.68 3.02
C GLU A 860 -27.70 -34.58 1.88
N ASN A 861 -27.69 -34.08 0.63
CA ASN A 861 -27.31 -34.86 -0.54
C ASN A 861 -25.95 -34.40 -1.09
N SER A 862 -25.08 -35.35 -1.45
CA SER A 862 -23.77 -35.06 -2.07
C SER A 862 -23.77 -35.20 -3.59
N ASP A 863 -24.84 -35.70 -4.22
CA ASP A 863 -24.97 -35.82 -5.67
C ASP A 863 -25.22 -34.44 -6.31
N PRO A 864 -24.29 -33.94 -7.16
CA PRO A 864 -24.39 -32.57 -7.68
C PRO A 864 -25.65 -32.31 -8.51
N GLU A 865 -26.13 -33.29 -9.29
CA GLU A 865 -27.28 -33.12 -10.16
C GLU A 865 -28.59 -33.10 -9.37
N ALA A 866 -28.74 -33.98 -8.37
CA ALA A 866 -29.88 -33.95 -7.46
C ALA A 866 -29.99 -32.60 -6.73
N ARG A 867 -28.86 -32.07 -6.23
CA ARG A 867 -28.82 -30.76 -5.57
C ARG A 867 -29.28 -29.63 -6.50
N LYS A 868 -28.77 -29.58 -7.73
CA LYS A 868 -29.20 -28.59 -8.74
C LYS A 868 -30.71 -28.65 -9.00
N GLN A 869 -31.30 -29.84 -9.08
CA GLN A 869 -32.75 -29.98 -9.27
C GLN A 869 -33.56 -29.46 -8.08
N TYR A 870 -33.09 -29.70 -6.84
CA TYR A 870 -33.73 -29.14 -5.65
C TYR A 870 -33.66 -27.62 -5.62
N TYR A 871 -32.49 -27.03 -5.89
CA TYR A 871 -32.31 -25.57 -5.95
C TYR A 871 -33.16 -24.94 -7.05
N ARG A 872 -33.21 -25.56 -8.24
CA ARG A 872 -34.06 -25.13 -9.34
C ARG A 872 -35.54 -25.06 -8.95
N ARG A 873 -36.07 -26.09 -8.28
CA ARG A 873 -37.47 -26.09 -7.80
C ARG A 873 -37.70 -25.03 -6.73
N ALA A 874 -36.74 -24.85 -5.82
CA ALA A 874 -36.83 -23.85 -4.77
C ALA A 874 -36.84 -22.41 -5.32
N GLU A 875 -36.00 -22.10 -6.32
CA GLU A 875 -36.03 -20.83 -7.05
C GLU A 875 -37.39 -20.56 -7.69
N GLN A 876 -38.00 -21.58 -8.31
CA GLN A 876 -39.32 -21.46 -8.92
C GLN A 876 -40.39 -21.13 -7.88
N ILE A 877 -40.38 -21.80 -6.72
CA ILE A 877 -41.30 -21.49 -5.62
C ILE A 877 -41.09 -20.04 -5.17
N LEU A 878 -39.84 -19.66 -4.92
CA LEU A 878 -39.45 -18.38 -4.34
C LEU A 878 -39.81 -17.19 -5.24
N THR A 879 -39.54 -17.29 -6.55
CA THR A 879 -39.57 -16.15 -7.49
C THR A 879 -40.75 -16.16 -8.45
N GLU A 880 -41.50 -17.27 -8.53
CA GLU A 880 -42.59 -17.44 -9.49
C GLU A 880 -43.92 -17.87 -8.84
N GLU A 881 -43.91 -18.90 -8.01
CA GLU A 881 -45.15 -19.44 -7.42
C GLU A 881 -45.63 -18.61 -6.23
N GLU A 882 -44.73 -18.26 -5.32
CA GLU A 882 -45.00 -17.44 -4.14
C GLU A 882 -44.50 -16.00 -4.31
N ALA A 883 -43.59 -15.74 -5.24
CA ALA A 883 -43.07 -14.41 -5.60
C ALA A 883 -42.66 -13.56 -4.36
N VAL A 884 -42.00 -14.19 -3.40
CA VAL A 884 -41.68 -13.61 -2.09
C VAL A 884 -40.55 -12.58 -2.20
N VAL A 885 -39.70 -12.76 -3.20
CA VAL A 885 -38.64 -11.85 -3.59
C VAL A 885 -38.84 -11.40 -5.02
N VAL A 886 -38.42 -10.19 -5.32
CA VAL A 886 -38.46 -9.54 -6.63
C VAL A 886 -37.02 -9.21 -7.03
N PRO A 887 -36.28 -10.16 -7.63
CA PRO A 887 -34.97 -9.88 -8.20
C PRO A 887 -35.12 -8.80 -9.27
N LEU A 888 -34.25 -7.79 -9.25
CA LEU A 888 -34.24 -6.72 -10.24
C LEU A 888 -33.10 -6.93 -11.24
N TYR A 889 -31.88 -7.03 -10.72
CA TYR A 889 -30.70 -7.25 -11.53
C TYR A 889 -29.62 -8.04 -10.79
N PHE A 890 -28.83 -8.75 -11.57
CA PHE A 890 -27.57 -9.35 -11.20
C PHE A 890 -26.45 -8.34 -11.41
N GLU A 891 -25.62 -8.15 -10.38
CA GLU A 891 -24.56 -7.15 -10.42
C GLU A 891 -23.42 -7.55 -11.38
N ILE A 892 -22.80 -6.54 -11.97
CA ILE A 892 -21.55 -6.59 -12.72
C ILE A 892 -20.49 -5.77 -11.99
N ALA A 893 -19.32 -6.38 -11.79
CA ALA A 893 -18.15 -5.67 -11.30
C ALA A 893 -17.45 -5.02 -12.51
N HIS A 894 -17.38 -3.70 -12.47
CA HIS A 894 -16.63 -2.91 -13.44
C HIS A 894 -15.29 -2.52 -12.86
N CYS A 895 -14.22 -2.74 -13.60
CA CYS A 895 -12.86 -2.57 -13.13
C CYS A 895 -12.02 -1.78 -14.14
N LEU A 896 -11.08 -0.99 -13.63
CA LEU A 896 -9.99 -0.38 -14.37
C LEU A 896 -8.67 -0.92 -13.80
N ILE A 897 -7.81 -1.48 -14.66
CA ILE A 897 -6.55 -2.11 -14.25
C ILE A 897 -5.41 -1.54 -15.08
N LYS A 898 -4.40 -0.97 -14.42
CA LYS A 898 -3.25 -0.39 -15.11
C LYS A 898 -2.51 -1.50 -15.88
N PRO A 899 -2.00 -1.22 -17.09
CA PRO A 899 -1.34 -2.23 -17.92
C PRO A 899 -0.16 -2.93 -17.24
N ARG A 900 0.51 -2.21 -16.32
CA ARG A 900 1.65 -2.73 -15.55
C ARG A 900 1.26 -3.87 -14.61
N VAL A 901 0.00 -3.97 -14.17
CA VAL A 901 -0.45 -5.05 -13.28
C VAL A 901 -0.85 -6.26 -14.11
N LYS A 902 -0.12 -7.36 -13.95
CA LYS A 902 -0.37 -8.64 -14.61
C LYS A 902 -0.75 -9.70 -13.58
N GLY A 903 -1.35 -10.78 -14.09
CA GLY A 903 -1.90 -11.86 -13.25
C GLY A 903 -3.22 -11.50 -12.58
N TRP A 904 -3.69 -10.25 -12.73
CA TRP A 904 -4.96 -9.80 -12.16
C TRP A 904 -6.15 -10.59 -12.71
N TYR A 905 -7.04 -10.95 -11.79
CA TYR A 905 -8.40 -11.44 -12.05
C TYR A 905 -9.31 -10.96 -10.92
N HIS A 906 -10.61 -11.02 -11.16
CA HIS A 906 -11.61 -10.72 -10.14
C HIS A 906 -11.97 -12.00 -9.37
N MET A 907 -11.63 -12.02 -8.09
CA MET A 907 -12.28 -12.91 -7.12
C MET A 907 -13.65 -12.35 -6.78
N ALA A 908 -14.68 -13.13 -7.14
CA ALA A 908 -16.08 -12.75 -6.92
C ALA A 908 -16.56 -13.00 -5.48
N MET A 909 -15.80 -13.77 -4.71
CA MET A 909 -16.06 -14.15 -3.32
C MET A 909 -14.71 -14.20 -2.59
N GLY A 910 -14.69 -13.86 -1.30
CA GLY A 910 -13.45 -13.74 -0.53
C GLY A 910 -12.61 -12.53 -0.94
N GLY A 911 -11.32 -12.54 -0.59
CA GLY A 911 -10.37 -11.51 -1.01
C GLY A 911 -9.69 -11.85 -2.34
N GLN A 912 -9.05 -10.85 -2.94
CA GLN A 912 -8.25 -10.99 -4.14
C GLN A 912 -6.93 -11.71 -3.84
N HIS A 913 -6.40 -12.47 -4.79
CA HIS A 913 -5.15 -13.20 -4.63
C HIS A 913 -3.96 -12.39 -5.13
N ILE A 914 -3.63 -11.30 -4.44
CA ILE A 914 -2.51 -10.40 -4.83
C ILE A 914 -1.17 -11.16 -4.91
N ARG A 915 -1.04 -12.26 -4.17
CA ARG A 915 0.10 -13.19 -4.22
C ARG A 915 0.42 -13.74 -5.62
N ASP A 916 -0.57 -13.76 -6.53
CA ASP A 916 -0.44 -14.26 -7.90
C ASP A 916 -0.26 -13.13 -8.93
N TRP A 917 -0.20 -11.87 -8.48
CA TRP A 917 -0.03 -10.70 -9.34
C TRP A 917 1.43 -10.25 -9.39
N TYR A 918 1.80 -9.58 -10.48
CA TYR A 918 3.16 -9.06 -10.70
C TYR A 918 3.15 -7.80 -11.57
N PHE A 919 4.24 -7.03 -11.53
CA PHE A 919 4.45 -5.90 -12.43
C PHE A 919 5.14 -6.36 -13.72
N GLU A 920 4.66 -5.89 -14.87
CA GLU A 920 5.35 -6.06 -16.16
C GLU A 920 6.62 -5.20 -16.16
N GLU A 921 7.76 -5.82 -16.49
CA GLU A 921 9.10 -5.19 -16.58
C GLU A 921 9.19 -4.08 -17.64
#